data_AF-A0A844CPK7-F1
#
_entry.id   AF-A0A844CPK7-F1
#
_cell.length_a   1.000
_cell.length_b   1.000
_cell.length_c   1.000
_cell.angle_alpha   90.00
_cell.angle_beta   90.00
_cell.angle_gamma   90.00
#
_symmetry.space_group_name_H-M   'P 1'
#
loop_
_entity.id
_entity.type
_entity.pdbx_description
1 polymer ?
#
loop_
_entity_poly.entity_id
_entity_poly.type
_entity_poly.pdbx_seq_one_letter_code
_entity_poly.pdbx_strand_id
1 'polypeptide(L)'
;MIARILMWLAVLLLPVMAVAGNGYTFNEEFPHKKLEAFEKGVRDVNPICMPKPYPIEAEFYPLRVGKAALANCGTEEQVRKYSKYILNLKDNPTVTAAMISDLKVDAAQCVLNSFIDADSTINAYQKEDYKTLVNAGISVANWYSLLKSLGQLRAADADVFMTTMMSAGERSFDLEALYHSDVGGQILDTLLTKRYKHFLALGHYRERCDYGAASVELKNLRMATDDACVEAGHAYRQAERNLRHHSYTFRGRLKEFNRNQFHDEFDILTKIMRSKMRLLEQFEDDYAELEQIERDLPSEAKSFAARRSDYRAAFDAAQKALPTAASCRDLDPMTTAQALANGTKLSCRPAFYGVGGDALPHVDALVAALSQEARTRSAGYWTRLDHIRGLHNACKTGGRDRAIAALREEMRTHPALGYTNGSCGEIAQPQLQQELDRMANNLPEHCQMTAVPREILRLPATEAVRALEEARLFLLGPPTRIPPKPDEPEGIVVDSAPAPGEPVRVWTGVTLTVTGAQPKAEAGPELVTVPPILGLTEAKALTALSEAGLSGVVGKRIPANRLELKPGIVHTAVPGPGRPAAMGAAISLTVVGPRPMIEVPSLAGAKTEAQAQGILAEAGFVPGPAAAGNPAPEGEKPGSFYDTDPPGPGPYPMFTTLQPLAFAAPAPPAEPEMRPVPGVKGMEPGKAKEIIRKDGFFEVGTVSAGKPATGDEKPGTVQYTTPGIGQPAPKGTTVNLYVAVPAVAVEPDAPAAPPDPAPLAAGDGDWRGLWELSDFSTDSASARQSLSDGVLRFRVEEADGRPMFRLYSNRNGEWKKFFDFPVEIDRVGILRADPGFLREMEAELQADAAKGEVGQLAQVIFGALNELEMTRKGVACTIRIYDVRGSQMVTLTARCRRL
;
A
#
# COMPACT_ATOMS: atom_id res chain seq x y z
N MET A 1 34.90 -88.19 34.10
CA MET A 1 33.65 -88.02 33.31
C MET A 1 32.93 -86.72 33.68
N ILE A 2 32.68 -86.46 34.97
CA ILE A 2 32.02 -85.22 35.46
C ILE A 2 32.80 -83.94 35.11
N ALA A 3 34.14 -83.93 35.18
CA ALA A 3 34.96 -82.77 34.76
C ALA A 3 34.92 -82.48 33.25
N ARG A 4 34.68 -83.50 32.41
CA ARG A 4 34.51 -83.34 30.94
C ARG A 4 33.11 -82.85 30.58
N ILE A 5 32.09 -83.21 31.37
CA ILE A 5 30.72 -82.72 31.22
C ILE A 5 30.61 -81.26 31.70
N LEU A 6 31.31 -80.88 32.77
CA LEU A 6 31.39 -79.49 33.23
C LEU A 6 32.19 -78.58 32.28
N MET A 7 33.26 -79.08 31.65
CA MET A 7 33.95 -78.35 30.57
C MET A 7 33.07 -78.22 29.31
N TRP A 8 32.30 -79.25 28.95
CA TRP A 8 31.36 -79.16 27.83
C TRP A 8 30.19 -78.22 28.11
N LEU A 9 29.64 -78.20 29.33
CA LEU A 9 28.61 -77.25 29.75
C LEU A 9 29.16 -75.82 29.84
N ALA A 10 30.41 -75.62 30.30
CA ALA A 10 31.05 -74.30 30.27
C ALA A 10 31.27 -73.82 28.83
N VAL A 11 31.74 -74.68 27.93
CA VAL A 11 31.98 -74.35 26.50
C VAL A 11 30.67 -74.18 25.70
N LEU A 12 29.56 -74.81 26.11
CA LEU A 12 28.23 -74.62 25.51
C LEU A 12 27.44 -73.44 26.11
N LEU A 13 27.71 -73.04 27.35
CA LEU A 13 27.05 -71.89 28.00
C LEU A 13 27.83 -70.57 27.80
N LEU A 14 29.13 -70.63 27.50
CA LEU A 14 29.94 -69.43 27.22
C LEU A 14 29.54 -68.65 25.94
N PRO A 15 29.02 -69.26 24.84
CA PRO A 15 28.49 -68.48 23.72
C PRO A 15 27.11 -67.89 23.98
N VAL A 16 26.38 -68.38 25.00
CA VAL A 16 25.04 -67.87 25.36
C VAL A 16 25.14 -66.77 26.43
N MET A 17 26.23 -66.72 27.21
CA MET A 17 26.43 -65.69 28.24
C MET A 17 27.57 -64.69 27.95
N ALA A 18 28.33 -64.83 26.86
CA ALA A 18 29.41 -63.91 26.49
C ALA A 18 29.14 -63.05 25.23
N VAL A 19 27.87 -62.73 24.97
CA VAL A 19 27.49 -61.55 24.18
C VAL A 19 26.58 -60.64 25.03
N ALA A 20 26.96 -60.45 26.30
CA ALA A 20 26.56 -59.27 27.04
C ALA A 20 27.46 -58.11 26.59
N GLY A 21 27.15 -57.55 25.43
CA GLY A 21 27.51 -56.15 25.15
C GLY A 21 26.58 -55.29 25.99
N ASN A 22 26.97 -55.00 27.23
CA ASN A 22 26.22 -54.11 28.13
C ASN A 22 25.91 -52.80 27.39
N GLY A 23 24.61 -52.50 27.17
CA GLY A 23 24.14 -51.16 26.82
C GLY A 23 23.70 -50.90 25.37
N TYR A 24 23.87 -51.84 24.43
CA TYR A 24 23.58 -51.60 23.01
C TYR A 24 22.42 -52.45 22.49
N THR A 25 21.28 -52.41 23.20
CA THR A 25 20.02 -52.99 22.73
C THR A 25 18.87 -52.01 22.93
N PHE A 26 17.91 -51.98 21.98
CA PHE A 26 16.74 -51.11 22.07
C PHE A 26 16.02 -51.17 23.43
N ASN A 27 15.83 -52.36 24.01
CA ASN A 27 15.07 -52.53 25.25
C ASN A 27 15.83 -52.06 26.51
N GLU A 28 17.16 -52.04 26.48
CA GLU A 28 17.98 -51.48 27.57
C GLU A 28 17.94 -49.96 27.54
N GLU A 29 18.09 -49.38 26.35
CA GLU A 29 18.12 -47.94 26.13
C GLU A 29 16.73 -47.29 26.27
N PHE A 30 15.70 -47.96 25.76
CA PHE A 30 14.30 -47.55 25.83
C PHE A 30 13.43 -48.62 26.50
N PRO A 31 13.40 -48.66 27.86
CA PRO A 31 12.58 -49.61 28.60
C PRO A 31 11.10 -49.44 28.28
N HIS A 32 10.38 -50.57 28.10
CA HIS A 32 8.96 -50.58 27.72
C HIS A 32 8.09 -49.62 28.53
N LYS A 33 8.24 -49.59 29.86
CA LYS A 33 7.46 -48.71 30.74
C LYS A 33 7.65 -47.21 30.42
N LYS A 34 8.87 -46.79 30.08
CA LYS A 34 9.16 -45.39 29.74
C LYS A 34 8.60 -45.04 28.36
N LEU A 35 8.75 -45.94 27.40
CA LEU A 35 8.23 -45.76 26.04
C LEU A 35 6.70 -45.66 26.03
N GLU A 36 6.04 -46.54 26.78
CA GLU A 36 4.58 -46.57 26.92
C GLU A 36 4.05 -45.31 27.62
N ALA A 37 4.74 -44.82 28.64
CA ALA A 37 4.39 -43.56 29.30
C ALA A 37 4.50 -42.36 28.34
N PHE A 38 5.59 -42.29 27.57
CA PHE A 38 5.78 -41.27 26.53
C PHE A 38 4.69 -41.34 25.45
N GLU A 39 4.46 -42.52 24.86
CA GLU A 39 3.46 -42.69 23.81
C GLU A 39 2.04 -42.35 24.30
N LYS A 40 1.75 -42.67 25.57
CA LYS A 40 0.49 -42.29 26.19
C LYS A 40 0.37 -40.77 26.32
N GLY A 41 1.41 -40.08 26.78
CA GLY A 41 1.43 -38.61 26.87
C GLY A 41 1.09 -37.95 25.54
N VAL A 42 1.72 -38.40 24.45
CA VAL A 42 1.43 -37.85 23.10
C VAL A 42 -0.01 -38.14 22.66
N ARG A 43 -0.56 -39.32 22.97
CA ARG A 43 -1.97 -39.65 22.65
C ARG A 43 -2.97 -38.84 23.47
N ASP A 44 -2.62 -38.51 24.71
CA ASP A 44 -3.45 -37.70 25.60
C ASP A 44 -3.54 -36.25 25.07
N VAL A 45 -2.48 -35.74 24.41
CA VAL A 45 -2.49 -34.46 23.69
C VAL A 45 -3.39 -34.51 22.46
N ASN A 46 -3.09 -35.41 21.51
CA ASN A 46 -3.97 -35.66 20.37
C ASN A 46 -3.73 -37.09 19.84
N PRO A 47 -4.77 -37.96 19.80
CA PRO A 47 -4.61 -39.36 19.46
C PRO A 47 -4.12 -39.61 18.03
N ILE A 48 -4.30 -38.66 17.09
CA ILE A 48 -3.85 -38.80 15.70
C ILE A 48 -2.32 -38.72 15.57
N CYS A 49 -1.65 -38.08 16.53
CA CYS A 49 -0.21 -37.84 16.49
C CYS A 49 0.64 -39.07 16.75
N MET A 50 0.04 -40.17 17.21
CA MET A 50 0.77 -41.38 17.57
C MET A 50 0.28 -42.58 16.73
N PRO A 51 0.88 -42.81 15.55
CA PRO A 51 0.57 -43.98 14.73
C PRO A 51 0.87 -45.29 15.46
N LYS A 52 0.32 -46.40 14.94
CA LYS A 52 0.65 -47.75 15.46
C LYS A 52 2.13 -48.08 15.22
N PRO A 53 2.78 -48.86 16.10
CA PRO A 53 4.16 -49.31 15.88
C PRO A 53 4.33 -50.02 14.53
N TYR A 54 5.41 -49.73 13.83
CA TYR A 54 5.71 -50.40 12.57
C TYR A 54 6.28 -51.79 12.81
N PRO A 55 5.88 -52.80 12.01
CA PRO A 55 6.40 -54.15 12.15
C PRO A 55 7.90 -54.20 11.82
N ILE A 56 8.63 -55.04 12.58
CA ILE A 56 10.04 -55.33 12.32
C ILE A 56 10.10 -56.46 11.29
N GLU A 57 10.70 -56.20 10.13
CA GLU A 57 10.82 -57.19 9.07
C GLU A 57 12.10 -58.00 9.24
N ALA A 58 11.95 -59.26 9.65
CA ALA A 58 13.05 -60.22 9.84
C ALA A 58 13.42 -60.96 8.54
N GLU A 59 12.64 -60.81 7.47
CA GLU A 59 12.84 -61.52 6.21
C GLU A 59 13.91 -60.86 5.32
N PHE A 60 14.74 -61.69 4.71
CA PHE A 60 15.80 -61.27 3.78
C PHE A 60 15.22 -60.46 2.60
N TYR A 61 15.81 -59.30 2.30
CA TYR A 61 15.23 -58.33 1.36
C TYR A 61 14.90 -58.91 -0.03
N PRO A 62 15.77 -59.69 -0.69
CA PRO A 62 15.43 -60.37 -1.95
C PRO A 62 14.21 -61.31 -1.88
N LEU A 63 13.98 -61.97 -0.73
CA LEU A 63 12.79 -62.79 -0.51
C LEU A 63 11.52 -61.92 -0.43
N ARG A 64 11.62 -60.73 0.16
CA ARG A 64 10.53 -59.76 0.22
C ARG A 64 10.22 -59.17 -1.17
N VAL A 65 11.25 -58.81 -1.94
CA VAL A 65 11.07 -58.35 -3.34
C VAL A 65 10.42 -59.46 -4.19
N GLY A 66 10.84 -60.71 -4.02
CA GLY A 66 10.22 -61.85 -4.70
C GLY A 66 8.75 -62.07 -4.32
N LYS A 67 8.40 -61.95 -3.03
CA LYS A 67 7.01 -62.03 -2.55
C LYS A 67 6.16 -60.85 -3.04
N ALA A 68 6.70 -59.64 -3.01
CA ALA A 68 6.02 -58.45 -3.50
C ALA A 68 5.82 -58.50 -5.02
N ALA A 69 6.77 -59.06 -5.76
CA ALA A 69 6.62 -59.31 -7.20
C ALA A 69 5.49 -60.29 -7.50
N LEU A 70 5.30 -61.34 -6.69
CA LEU A 70 4.15 -62.24 -6.81
C LEU A 70 2.81 -61.52 -6.56
N ALA A 71 2.79 -60.50 -5.70
CA ALA A 71 1.59 -59.71 -5.44
C ALA A 71 1.30 -58.67 -6.54
N ASN A 72 2.34 -58.02 -7.08
CA ASN A 72 2.21 -56.87 -7.98
C ASN A 72 2.29 -57.22 -9.47
N CYS A 73 2.95 -58.31 -9.88
CA CYS A 73 3.16 -58.65 -11.30
C CYS A 73 2.07 -59.54 -11.88
N GLY A 74 1.10 -59.99 -11.09
CA GLY A 74 0.10 -60.96 -11.53
C GLY A 74 0.63 -62.39 -11.48
N THR A 75 0.78 -63.05 -12.64
CA THR A 75 1.03 -64.51 -12.72
C THR A 75 2.48 -64.92 -12.47
N GLU A 76 2.72 -66.16 -12.03
CA GLU A 76 4.09 -66.72 -11.86
C GLU A 76 4.95 -66.61 -13.13
N GLU A 77 4.32 -66.62 -14.31
CA GLU A 77 4.98 -66.50 -15.60
C GLU A 77 5.50 -65.07 -15.85
N GLN A 78 4.75 -64.05 -15.42
CA GLN A 78 5.19 -62.65 -15.43
C GLN A 78 6.32 -62.42 -14.44
N VAL A 79 6.22 -62.98 -13.22
CA VAL A 79 7.30 -62.91 -12.23
C VAL A 79 8.57 -63.59 -12.75
N ARG A 80 8.46 -64.76 -13.40
CA ARG A 80 9.61 -65.44 -14.01
C ARG A 80 10.22 -64.62 -15.14
N LYS A 81 9.40 -63.98 -15.97
CA LYS A 81 9.84 -63.10 -17.07
C LYS A 81 10.58 -61.86 -16.57
N TYR A 82 10.11 -61.27 -15.47
CA TYR A 82 10.71 -60.06 -14.89
C TYR A 82 11.77 -60.35 -13.82
N SER A 83 11.91 -61.61 -13.39
CA SER A 83 12.88 -62.02 -12.36
C SER A 83 14.31 -61.67 -12.73
N LYS A 84 14.69 -61.75 -14.02
CA LYS A 84 16.02 -61.34 -14.50
C LYS A 84 16.27 -59.83 -14.29
N TYR A 85 15.24 -59.00 -14.41
CA TYR A 85 15.34 -57.56 -14.15
C TYR A 85 15.39 -57.28 -12.65
N ILE A 86 14.51 -57.93 -11.88
CA ILE A 86 14.46 -57.84 -10.41
C ILE A 86 15.78 -58.32 -9.77
N LEU A 87 16.42 -59.35 -10.33
CA LEU A 87 17.68 -59.91 -9.86
C LEU A 87 18.91 -59.14 -10.38
N ASN A 88 18.92 -58.64 -11.63
CA ASN A 88 20.04 -57.83 -12.14
C ASN A 88 20.12 -56.42 -11.53
N LEU A 89 18.99 -55.87 -11.06
CA LEU A 89 18.93 -54.62 -10.29
C LEU A 89 19.75 -54.68 -8.98
N LYS A 90 20.03 -55.89 -8.49
CA LYS A 90 20.88 -56.15 -7.32
C LYS A 90 22.37 -55.97 -7.60
N ASP A 91 22.83 -56.24 -8.82
CA ASP A 91 24.25 -56.46 -9.10
C ASP A 91 24.92 -55.26 -9.81
N ASN A 92 24.16 -54.35 -10.45
CA ASN A 92 24.73 -53.14 -11.09
C ASN A 92 23.70 -52.00 -11.31
N PRO A 93 23.61 -50.98 -10.45
CA PRO A 93 22.62 -49.91 -10.54
C PRO A 93 22.86 -48.88 -11.66
N THR A 94 24.02 -48.89 -12.33
CA THR A 94 24.28 -48.00 -13.48
C THR A 94 23.67 -48.49 -14.80
N VAL A 95 23.27 -49.77 -14.87
CA VAL A 95 22.66 -50.38 -16.06
C VAL A 95 21.17 -50.00 -16.21
N THR A 96 20.62 -49.29 -15.22
CA THR A 96 19.17 -49.18 -14.97
C THR A 96 18.45 -48.16 -15.86
N ALA A 97 19.10 -47.07 -16.28
CA ALA A 97 18.46 -46.10 -17.18
C ALA A 97 18.18 -46.68 -18.57
N ALA A 98 19.02 -47.60 -19.05
CA ALA A 98 18.85 -48.28 -20.33
C ALA A 98 17.79 -49.40 -20.23
N MET A 99 17.79 -50.21 -19.16
CA MET A 99 16.90 -51.36 -19.04
C MET A 99 15.42 -51.02 -18.74
N ILE A 100 15.15 -49.87 -18.11
CA ILE A 100 13.78 -49.40 -17.84
C ILE A 100 13.06 -48.98 -19.13
N SER A 101 13.80 -48.51 -20.15
CA SER A 101 13.26 -48.13 -21.44
C SER A 101 12.74 -49.32 -22.28
N ASP A 102 13.22 -50.53 -21.99
CA ASP A 102 12.83 -51.78 -22.67
C ASP A 102 11.61 -52.48 -22.02
N LEU A 103 11.16 -52.03 -20.85
CA LEU A 103 10.02 -52.60 -20.14
C LEU A 103 8.70 -51.96 -20.60
N LYS A 104 7.71 -52.79 -20.90
CA LYS A 104 6.32 -52.31 -21.08
C LYS A 104 5.85 -51.65 -19.77
N VAL A 105 5.01 -50.63 -19.90
CA VAL A 105 4.34 -49.86 -18.83
C VAL A 105 3.93 -50.71 -17.63
N ASP A 106 3.19 -51.80 -17.86
CA ASP A 106 2.70 -52.71 -16.80
C ASP A 106 3.83 -53.49 -16.09
N ALA A 107 4.90 -53.80 -16.82
CA ALA A 107 6.07 -54.49 -16.27
C ALA A 107 6.89 -53.57 -15.36
N ALA A 108 7.03 -52.29 -15.73
CA ALA A 108 7.71 -51.29 -14.92
C ALA A 108 6.92 -50.95 -13.65
N GLN A 109 5.59 -50.76 -13.76
CA GLN A 109 4.71 -50.57 -12.59
C GLN A 109 4.84 -51.73 -11.61
N CYS A 110 4.81 -52.98 -12.10
CA CYS A 110 5.02 -54.11 -11.21
C CYS A 110 6.38 -54.04 -10.51
N VAL A 111 7.47 -53.93 -11.28
CA VAL A 111 8.82 -54.03 -10.72
C VAL A 111 9.03 -52.94 -9.66
N LEU A 112 8.64 -51.69 -9.94
CA LEU A 112 8.74 -50.57 -9.00
C LEU A 112 7.85 -50.74 -7.76
N ASN A 113 6.58 -51.10 -7.94
CA ASN A 113 5.68 -51.37 -6.80
C ASN A 113 6.19 -52.52 -5.92
N SER A 114 6.87 -53.51 -6.51
CA SER A 114 7.48 -54.64 -5.78
C SER A 114 8.66 -54.21 -4.92
N PHE A 115 9.51 -53.30 -5.41
CA PHE A 115 10.59 -52.72 -4.61
C PHE A 115 10.04 -51.81 -3.51
N ILE A 116 9.03 -50.97 -3.80
CA ILE A 116 8.36 -50.12 -2.79
C ILE A 116 7.72 -50.97 -1.69
N ASP A 117 7.04 -52.06 -2.05
CA ASP A 117 6.44 -52.97 -1.07
C ASP A 117 7.47 -53.71 -0.23
N ALA A 118 8.56 -54.14 -0.86
CA ALA A 118 9.63 -54.86 -0.20
C ALA A 118 10.56 -53.95 0.61
N ASP A 119 10.53 -52.63 0.41
CA ASP A 119 11.37 -51.71 1.15
C ASP A 119 10.86 -51.56 2.58
N SER A 120 11.74 -51.90 3.51
CA SER A 120 11.52 -51.81 4.94
C SER A 120 11.63 -50.37 5.47
N THR A 121 12.44 -49.53 4.85
CA THR A 121 12.80 -48.19 5.34
C THR A 121 11.73 -47.13 5.12
N ILE A 122 10.66 -47.47 4.39
CA ILE A 122 9.52 -46.60 4.11
C ILE A 122 8.25 -47.18 4.72
N ASN A 123 7.44 -46.31 5.31
CA ASN A 123 6.24 -46.69 6.05
C ASN A 123 5.03 -46.97 5.13
N ALA A 124 3.95 -47.53 5.66
CA ALA A 124 2.78 -47.90 4.86
C ALA A 124 2.14 -46.71 4.13
N TYR A 125 2.08 -45.54 4.77
CA TYR A 125 1.56 -44.30 4.19
C TYR A 125 2.45 -43.82 3.03
N GLN A 126 3.77 -43.77 3.24
CA GLN A 126 4.75 -43.46 2.20
C GLN A 126 4.70 -44.46 1.05
N LYS A 127 4.55 -45.76 1.33
CA LYS A 127 4.38 -46.80 0.30
C LYS A 127 3.13 -46.54 -0.54
N GLU A 128 2.01 -46.15 0.07
CA GLU A 128 0.78 -45.85 -0.65
C GLU A 128 0.90 -44.58 -1.50
N ASP A 129 1.56 -43.55 -0.99
CA ASP A 129 1.83 -42.30 -1.74
C ASP A 129 2.78 -42.55 -2.93
N TYR A 130 3.88 -43.29 -2.72
CA TYR A 130 4.81 -43.68 -3.78
C TYR A 130 4.18 -44.61 -4.82
N LYS A 131 3.33 -45.55 -4.40
CA LYS A 131 2.56 -46.39 -5.33
C LYS A 131 1.55 -45.55 -6.11
N THR A 132 0.89 -44.59 -5.48
CA THR A 132 -0.04 -43.68 -6.15
C THR A 132 0.71 -42.88 -7.21
N LEU A 133 1.93 -42.42 -6.92
CA LEU A 133 2.81 -41.76 -7.87
C LEU A 133 3.22 -42.66 -9.05
N VAL A 134 3.66 -43.89 -8.77
CA VAL A 134 4.03 -44.88 -9.80
C VAL A 134 2.83 -45.23 -10.69
N ASN A 135 1.66 -45.42 -10.08
CA ASN A 135 0.44 -45.79 -10.79
C ASN A 135 -0.13 -44.61 -11.60
N ALA A 136 -0.09 -43.39 -11.08
CA ALA A 136 -0.57 -42.19 -11.77
C ALA A 136 0.37 -41.79 -12.92
N GLY A 137 1.68 -41.79 -12.67
CA GLY A 137 2.68 -41.31 -13.61
C GLY A 137 2.95 -42.24 -14.80
N ILE A 138 2.62 -43.53 -14.68
CA ILE A 138 2.84 -44.53 -15.73
C ILE A 138 1.55 -44.82 -16.54
N SER A 139 0.39 -44.26 -16.16
CA SER A 139 -0.87 -44.39 -16.92
C SER A 139 -0.88 -43.64 -18.27
N VAL A 140 0.09 -42.76 -18.51
CA VAL A 140 0.28 -42.04 -19.76
C VAL A 140 1.47 -42.68 -20.47
N ALA A 141 1.30 -43.16 -21.71
CA ALA A 141 2.20 -44.08 -22.43
C ALA A 141 3.61 -43.54 -22.79
N ASN A 142 4.17 -42.60 -22.02
CA ASN A 142 5.43 -41.95 -22.31
C ASN A 142 6.23 -41.70 -21.02
N TRP A 143 7.37 -42.40 -20.84
CA TRP A 143 8.29 -42.24 -19.71
C TRP A 143 8.74 -40.78 -19.49
N TYR A 144 8.74 -39.99 -20.56
CA TYR A 144 9.05 -38.56 -20.52
C TYR A 144 7.97 -37.72 -19.82
N SER A 145 6.70 -38.14 -19.85
CA SER A 145 5.63 -37.45 -19.10
C SER A 145 5.63 -37.81 -17.61
N LEU A 146 6.11 -39.00 -17.23
CA LEU A 146 6.35 -39.37 -15.82
C LEU A 146 7.37 -38.40 -15.19
N LEU A 147 8.51 -38.16 -15.86
CA LEU A 147 9.52 -37.19 -15.41
C LEU A 147 8.96 -35.77 -15.30
N LYS A 148 7.99 -35.42 -16.16
CA LYS A 148 7.34 -34.11 -16.18
C LYS A 148 6.20 -33.97 -15.16
N SER A 149 5.46 -35.04 -14.87
CA SER A 149 4.42 -35.09 -13.83
C SER A 149 5.03 -35.17 -12.44
N LEU A 150 6.17 -35.84 -12.30
CA LEU A 150 7.02 -35.76 -11.12
C LEU A 150 7.57 -34.34 -10.92
N GLY A 151 7.75 -33.56 -12.00
CA GLY A 151 8.05 -32.12 -11.91
C GLY A 151 6.93 -31.25 -11.33
N GLN A 152 5.68 -31.73 -11.22
CA GLN A 152 4.58 -31.02 -10.54
C GLN A 152 4.51 -31.31 -9.04
N LEU A 153 5.25 -32.31 -8.55
CA LEU A 153 5.51 -32.54 -7.14
C LEU A 153 6.97 -32.17 -6.88
N ARG A 154 7.18 -30.92 -6.42
CA ARG A 154 8.46 -30.31 -6.00
C ARG A 154 9.72 -30.92 -6.62
N ALA A 155 10.32 -30.17 -7.55
CA ALA A 155 11.44 -30.55 -8.40
C ALA A 155 12.75 -31.08 -7.74
N ALA A 156 12.82 -31.23 -6.42
CA ALA A 156 13.89 -31.93 -5.72
C ALA A 156 13.54 -33.41 -5.40
N ASP A 157 12.25 -33.75 -5.32
CA ASP A 157 11.78 -35.02 -4.76
C ASP A 157 11.84 -36.16 -5.78
N ALA A 158 11.70 -35.85 -7.08
CA ALA A 158 11.69 -36.82 -8.16
C ALA A 158 13.04 -37.49 -8.41
N ASP A 159 14.11 -36.70 -8.36
CA ASP A 159 15.49 -37.14 -8.61
C ASP A 159 16.01 -37.93 -7.39
N VAL A 160 15.67 -37.46 -6.18
CA VAL A 160 15.95 -38.15 -4.92
C VAL A 160 15.18 -39.47 -4.83
N PHE A 161 13.90 -39.53 -5.24
CA PHE A 161 13.09 -40.75 -5.23
C PHE A 161 13.69 -41.85 -6.13
N MET A 162 14.06 -41.51 -7.37
CA MET A 162 14.66 -42.47 -8.30
C MET A 162 16.05 -42.92 -7.83
N THR A 163 16.85 -42.00 -7.28
CA THR A 163 18.16 -42.32 -6.69
C THR A 163 18.02 -43.19 -5.43
N THR A 164 16.97 -42.99 -4.63
CA THR A 164 16.68 -43.76 -3.42
C THR A 164 16.20 -45.18 -3.75
N MET A 165 15.36 -45.37 -4.79
CA MET A 165 14.99 -46.70 -5.25
C MET A 165 16.18 -47.47 -5.86
N MET A 166 17.01 -46.80 -6.66
CA MET A 166 18.15 -47.46 -7.33
C MET A 166 19.30 -47.78 -6.37
N SER A 167 19.51 -46.97 -5.33
CA SER A 167 20.50 -47.25 -4.28
C SER A 167 20.07 -48.33 -3.29
N ALA A 168 18.79 -48.71 -3.22
CA ALA A 168 18.31 -49.77 -2.31
C ALA A 168 18.94 -51.15 -2.61
N GLY A 169 19.43 -51.36 -3.83
CA GLY A 169 20.16 -52.58 -4.24
C GLY A 169 21.59 -52.67 -3.68
N GLU A 170 22.27 -51.55 -3.46
CA GLU A 170 23.64 -51.48 -2.89
C GLU A 170 23.67 -51.52 -1.36
N ARG A 171 22.52 -51.37 -0.69
CA ARG A 171 22.43 -51.22 0.78
C ARG A 171 22.62 -52.51 1.57
N SER A 172 23.75 -53.19 1.39
CA SER A 172 24.40 -53.83 2.53
C SER A 172 25.05 -52.74 3.37
N PHE A 173 24.30 -52.19 4.34
CA PHE A 173 24.83 -51.36 5.43
C PHE A 173 25.63 -50.10 5.03
N ASP A 174 25.03 -49.17 4.28
CA ASP A 174 25.51 -47.78 4.27
C ASP A 174 24.49 -46.86 4.96
N LEU A 175 24.88 -46.36 6.15
CA LEU A 175 24.09 -45.50 7.01
C LEU A 175 23.84 -44.11 6.40
N GLU A 176 24.64 -43.71 5.42
CA GLU A 176 24.54 -42.43 4.72
C GLU A 176 23.25 -42.36 3.87
N ALA A 177 22.77 -43.49 3.35
CA ALA A 177 21.48 -43.59 2.68
C ALA A 177 20.26 -43.56 3.63
N LEU A 178 20.43 -43.97 4.90
CA LEU A 178 19.43 -43.77 5.97
C LEU A 178 19.32 -42.29 6.36
N TYR A 179 20.38 -41.51 6.13
CA TYR A 179 20.39 -40.05 6.27
C TYR A 179 19.67 -39.37 5.10
N HIS A 180 19.77 -39.93 3.90
CA HIS A 180 19.19 -39.36 2.67
C HIS A 180 17.74 -39.77 2.36
N SER A 181 17.17 -40.76 3.05
CA SER A 181 15.74 -41.06 2.96
C SER A 181 14.87 -40.23 3.91
N ASP A 182 15.30 -39.02 4.30
CA ASP A 182 14.54 -38.09 5.15
C ASP A 182 13.47 -37.31 4.36
N VAL A 183 12.80 -37.98 3.42
CA VAL A 183 11.61 -37.43 2.74
C VAL A 183 10.55 -37.05 3.78
N GLY A 184 10.44 -37.83 4.87
CA GLY A 184 9.60 -37.51 6.03
C GLY A 184 10.04 -36.24 6.78
N GLY A 185 11.35 -36.00 6.95
CA GLY A 185 11.87 -34.78 7.55
C GLY A 185 11.62 -33.52 6.71
N GLN A 186 11.72 -33.62 5.38
CA GLN A 186 11.41 -32.50 4.48
C GLN A 186 9.91 -32.18 4.43
N ILE A 187 9.05 -33.21 4.47
CA ILE A 187 7.59 -33.03 4.59
C ILE A 187 7.28 -32.37 5.94
N LEU A 188 7.87 -32.86 7.03
CA LEU A 188 7.68 -32.32 8.37
C LEU A 188 8.15 -30.86 8.48
N ASP A 189 9.33 -30.51 7.95
CA ASP A 189 9.84 -29.14 7.92
C ASP A 189 8.93 -28.20 7.13
N THR A 190 8.38 -28.69 6.02
CA THR A 190 7.38 -27.95 5.23
C THR A 190 6.10 -27.70 6.05
N LEU A 191 5.62 -28.72 6.77
CA LEU A 191 4.40 -28.61 7.59
C LEU A 191 4.60 -27.68 8.80
N LEU A 192 5.75 -27.77 9.47
CA LEU A 192 6.13 -26.86 10.54
C LEU A 192 6.25 -25.40 10.02
N THR A 193 6.80 -25.22 8.82
CA THR A 193 6.84 -23.91 8.17
C THR A 193 5.43 -23.38 7.85
N LYS A 194 4.51 -24.25 7.38
CA LYS A 194 3.11 -23.87 7.17
C LYS A 194 2.43 -23.45 8.47
N ARG A 195 2.61 -24.24 9.54
CA ARG A 195 2.10 -23.92 10.88
C ARG A 195 2.59 -22.54 11.33
N TYR A 196 3.89 -22.29 11.25
CA TYR A 196 4.49 -21.01 11.64
C TYR A 196 3.93 -19.82 10.85
N LYS A 197 3.67 -19.99 9.54
CA LYS A 197 3.04 -18.96 8.72
C LYS A 197 1.63 -18.60 9.21
N HIS A 198 0.80 -19.59 9.49
CA HIS A 198 -0.56 -19.35 10.00
C HIS A 198 -0.54 -18.72 11.39
N PHE A 199 0.41 -19.10 12.24
CA PHE A 199 0.59 -18.49 13.56
C PHE A 199 0.93 -17.00 13.48
N LEU A 200 1.88 -16.62 12.61
CA LEU A 200 2.21 -15.21 12.38
C LEU A 200 1.04 -14.41 11.78
N ALA A 201 0.33 -15.00 10.82
CA ALA A 201 -0.84 -14.38 10.20
C ALA A 201 -1.96 -14.13 11.22
N LEU A 202 -2.21 -15.11 12.10
CA LEU A 202 -3.17 -15.00 13.20
C LEU A 202 -2.83 -13.83 14.14
N GLY A 203 -1.56 -13.73 14.56
CA GLY A 203 -1.09 -12.60 15.38
C GLY A 203 -1.32 -11.25 14.70
N HIS A 204 -0.96 -11.15 13.41
CA HIS A 204 -1.13 -9.93 12.61
C HIS A 204 -2.61 -9.50 12.46
N TYR A 205 -3.53 -10.43 12.28
CA TYR A 205 -4.96 -10.11 12.21
C TYR A 205 -5.55 -9.74 13.58
N ARG A 206 -5.13 -10.43 14.66
CA ARG A 206 -5.52 -10.07 16.04
C ARG A 206 -5.05 -8.68 16.43
N GLU A 207 -3.81 -8.30 16.10
CA GLU A 207 -3.27 -6.96 16.39
C GLU A 207 -4.04 -5.84 15.69
N ARG A 208 -4.57 -6.11 14.49
CA ARG A 208 -5.40 -5.18 13.71
C ARG A 208 -6.90 -5.27 14.06
N CYS A 209 -7.27 -6.10 15.03
CA CYS A 209 -8.65 -6.40 15.39
C CYS A 209 -9.53 -6.89 14.22
N ASP A 210 -8.92 -7.55 13.23
CA ASP A 210 -9.64 -8.25 12.16
C ASP A 210 -9.96 -9.69 12.62
N TYR A 211 -10.95 -9.79 13.50
CA TYR A 211 -11.33 -11.08 14.11
C TYR A 211 -11.95 -12.05 13.11
N GLY A 212 -12.46 -11.56 11.96
CA GLY A 212 -12.96 -12.40 10.88
C GLY A 212 -11.82 -13.16 10.20
N ALA A 213 -10.79 -12.44 9.75
CA ALA A 213 -9.60 -13.06 9.17
C ALA A 213 -8.81 -13.90 10.20
N ALA A 214 -8.71 -13.41 11.45
CA ALA A 214 -8.06 -14.17 12.53
C ALA A 214 -8.75 -15.52 12.78
N SER A 215 -10.09 -15.59 12.73
CA SER A 215 -10.81 -16.85 12.91
C SER A 215 -10.54 -17.85 11.78
N VAL A 216 -10.32 -17.37 10.55
CA VAL A 216 -9.94 -18.23 9.41
C VAL A 216 -8.52 -18.77 9.61
N GLU A 217 -7.56 -17.90 9.96
CA GLU A 217 -6.18 -18.35 10.19
C GLU A 217 -6.04 -19.28 11.38
N LEU A 218 -6.85 -19.12 12.42
CA LEU A 218 -6.87 -20.05 13.56
C LEU A 218 -7.27 -21.47 13.13
N LYS A 219 -8.26 -21.61 12.24
CA LYS A 219 -8.65 -22.92 11.69
C LYS A 219 -7.52 -23.52 10.84
N ASN A 220 -6.89 -22.71 10.00
CA ASN A 220 -5.75 -23.15 9.18
C ASN A 220 -4.56 -23.58 10.06
N LEU A 221 -4.31 -22.86 11.16
CA LEU A 221 -3.29 -23.19 12.13
C LEU A 221 -3.57 -24.52 12.82
N ARG A 222 -4.83 -24.78 13.23
CA ARG A 222 -5.24 -26.08 13.79
C ARG A 222 -4.92 -27.21 12.82
N MET A 223 -5.39 -27.09 11.57
CA MET A 223 -5.16 -28.10 10.53
C MET A 223 -3.67 -28.33 10.28
N ALA A 224 -2.87 -27.27 10.16
CA ALA A 224 -1.43 -27.40 9.95
C ALA A 224 -0.70 -28.02 11.16
N THR A 225 -1.20 -27.78 12.38
CA THR A 225 -0.68 -28.39 13.61
C THR A 225 -1.03 -29.87 13.66
N ASP A 226 -2.27 -30.24 13.33
CA ASP A 226 -2.72 -31.62 13.22
C ASP A 226 -1.85 -32.40 12.19
N ASP A 227 -1.70 -31.86 10.98
CA ASP A 227 -0.89 -32.47 9.91
C ASP A 227 0.58 -32.65 10.33
N ALA A 228 1.20 -31.63 10.91
CA ALA A 228 2.59 -31.69 11.37
C ALA A 228 2.77 -32.71 12.50
N CYS A 229 1.80 -32.82 13.39
CA CYS A 229 1.84 -33.73 14.53
C CYS A 229 1.72 -35.19 14.09
N VAL A 230 0.85 -35.48 13.11
CA VAL A 230 0.74 -36.80 12.47
C VAL A 230 2.07 -37.20 11.83
N GLU A 231 2.67 -36.31 11.03
CA GLU A 231 3.95 -36.61 10.35
C GLU A 231 5.11 -36.77 11.35
N ALA A 232 5.15 -35.97 12.42
CA ALA A 232 6.11 -36.16 13.50
C ALA A 232 5.97 -37.53 14.16
N GLY A 233 4.73 -38.01 14.33
CA GLY A 233 4.41 -39.35 14.79
C GLY A 233 4.96 -40.44 13.89
N HIS A 234 4.77 -40.30 12.58
CA HIS A 234 5.30 -41.23 11.59
C HIS A 234 6.84 -41.23 11.54
N ALA A 235 7.47 -40.06 11.67
CA ALA A 235 8.91 -39.92 11.77
C ALA A 235 9.48 -40.60 13.03
N TYR A 236 8.79 -40.47 14.18
CA TYR A 236 9.13 -41.20 15.40
C TYR A 236 9.04 -42.72 15.21
N ARG A 237 7.93 -43.23 14.63
CA ARG A 237 7.77 -44.67 14.37
C ARG A 237 8.82 -45.23 13.42
N GLN A 238 9.24 -44.43 12.44
CA GLN A 238 10.33 -44.82 11.55
C GLN A 238 11.67 -44.90 12.28
N ALA A 239 11.99 -43.91 13.12
CA ALA A 239 13.20 -43.92 13.93
C ALA A 239 13.22 -45.11 14.91
N GLU A 240 12.09 -45.36 15.58
CA GLU A 240 11.89 -46.52 16.46
C GLU A 240 12.15 -47.84 15.71
N ARG A 241 11.55 -48.00 14.53
CA ARG A 241 11.71 -49.19 13.69
C ARG A 241 13.16 -49.39 13.27
N ASN A 242 13.85 -48.34 12.84
CA ASN A 242 15.24 -48.40 12.40
C ASN A 242 16.16 -48.84 13.55
N LEU A 243 16.01 -48.26 14.75
CA LEU A 243 16.80 -48.63 15.92
C LEU A 243 16.51 -50.07 16.39
N ARG A 244 15.23 -50.48 16.39
CA ARG A 244 14.84 -51.87 16.68
C ARG A 244 15.48 -52.80 15.67
N HIS A 245 15.36 -52.54 14.37
CA HIS A 245 15.92 -53.37 13.31
C HIS A 245 17.45 -53.52 13.44
N HIS A 246 18.18 -52.43 13.69
CA HIS A 246 19.62 -52.44 13.96
C HIS A 246 19.98 -53.34 15.15
N SER A 247 19.21 -53.26 16.24
CA SER A 247 19.38 -54.11 17.42
C SER A 247 19.13 -55.60 17.13
N TYR A 248 18.24 -55.93 16.19
CA TYR A 248 17.86 -57.32 15.85
C TYR A 248 18.83 -57.99 14.86
N THR A 249 19.23 -57.31 13.78
CA THR A 249 20.04 -57.91 12.69
C THR A 249 21.50 -58.13 13.06
N PHE A 250 22.07 -57.31 13.95
CA PHE A 250 23.49 -57.41 14.31
C PHE A 250 23.81 -58.46 15.38
N ARG A 251 22.82 -58.96 16.13
CA ARG A 251 23.00 -60.07 17.08
C ARG A 251 23.58 -61.34 16.43
N GLY A 252 23.38 -61.53 15.13
CA GLY A 252 23.86 -62.70 14.39
C GLY A 252 25.29 -62.58 13.81
N ARG A 253 25.86 -61.38 13.70
CA ARG A 253 27.06 -61.09 12.88
C ARG A 253 28.32 -60.69 13.65
N LEU A 254 28.30 -60.79 14.98
CA LEU A 254 29.41 -60.41 15.89
C LEU A 254 30.69 -61.25 15.78
N LYS A 255 30.80 -62.17 14.80
CA LYS A 255 32.01 -62.98 14.59
C LYS A 255 32.99 -62.42 13.54
N GLU A 256 32.57 -61.51 12.67
CA GLU A 256 33.38 -61.11 11.48
C GLU A 256 33.52 -59.60 11.25
N PHE A 257 32.82 -58.72 12.01
CA PHE A 257 32.83 -57.27 11.77
C PHE A 257 33.39 -56.44 12.94
N ASN A 258 33.92 -55.26 12.61
CA ASN A 258 34.56 -54.31 13.52
C ASN A 258 33.56 -53.76 14.56
N ARG A 259 33.80 -54.05 15.84
CA ARG A 259 32.88 -53.77 16.97
C ARG A 259 32.56 -52.27 17.16
N ASN A 260 33.43 -51.37 16.68
CA ASN A 260 33.29 -49.93 16.88
C ASN A 260 32.19 -49.32 16.00
N GLN A 261 32.09 -49.74 14.73
CA GLN A 261 31.10 -49.20 13.79
C GLN A 261 29.65 -49.45 14.25
N PHE A 262 29.38 -50.62 14.85
CA PHE A 262 28.04 -50.95 15.35
C PHE A 262 27.57 -50.01 16.48
N HIS A 263 28.47 -49.65 17.40
CA HIS A 263 28.15 -48.76 18.52
C HIS A 263 27.90 -47.32 18.02
N ASP A 264 28.74 -46.83 17.10
CA ASP A 264 28.58 -45.50 16.51
C ASP A 264 27.22 -45.36 15.79
N GLU A 265 26.82 -46.38 15.02
CA GLU A 265 25.53 -46.43 14.34
C GLU A 265 24.33 -46.49 15.30
N PHE A 266 24.46 -47.28 16.38
CA PHE A 266 23.42 -47.37 17.42
C PHE A 266 23.23 -46.04 18.16
N ASP A 267 24.33 -45.35 18.47
CA ASP A 267 24.32 -44.05 19.14
C ASP A 267 23.66 -42.98 18.26
N ILE A 268 23.93 -42.98 16.96
CA ILE A 268 23.29 -42.08 15.99
C ILE A 268 21.78 -42.32 15.95
N LEU A 269 21.34 -43.58 15.80
CA LEU A 269 19.92 -43.92 15.74
C LEU A 269 19.19 -43.59 17.06
N THR A 270 19.86 -43.75 18.19
CA THR A 270 19.35 -43.36 19.51
C THR A 270 19.17 -41.84 19.61
N LYS A 271 20.14 -41.05 19.13
CA LYS A 271 20.03 -39.58 19.06
C LYS A 271 18.86 -39.14 18.18
N ILE A 272 18.68 -39.78 17.02
CA ILE A 272 17.56 -39.49 16.11
C ILE A 272 16.23 -39.79 16.79
N MET A 273 16.07 -40.96 17.40
CA MET A 273 14.85 -41.34 18.10
C MET A 273 14.51 -40.35 19.23
N ARG A 274 15.49 -39.99 20.07
CA ARG A 274 15.31 -38.97 21.12
C ARG A 274 14.95 -37.60 20.55
N SER A 275 15.50 -37.23 19.39
CA SER A 275 15.14 -35.98 18.71
C SER A 275 13.68 -35.99 18.25
N LYS A 276 13.18 -37.09 17.70
CA LYS A 276 11.76 -37.20 17.29
C LYS A 276 10.82 -37.27 18.50
N MET A 277 11.25 -37.89 19.60
CA MET A 277 10.49 -37.85 20.87
C MET A 277 10.31 -36.42 21.39
N ARG A 278 11.39 -35.63 21.45
CA ARG A 278 11.33 -34.22 21.87
C ARG A 278 10.43 -33.37 20.97
N LEU A 279 10.44 -33.62 19.67
CA LEU A 279 9.54 -32.92 18.75
C LEU A 279 8.06 -33.25 19.02
N LEU A 280 7.74 -34.50 19.34
CA LEU A 280 6.38 -34.89 19.72
C LEU A 280 5.96 -34.31 21.07
N GLU A 281 6.89 -34.17 22.02
CA GLU A 281 6.63 -33.48 23.30
C GLU A 281 6.32 -31.99 23.09
N GLN A 282 6.98 -31.31 22.13
CA GLN A 282 6.70 -29.90 21.81
C GLN A 282 5.26 -29.66 21.35
N PHE A 283 4.60 -30.66 20.76
CA PHE A 283 3.20 -30.50 20.36
C PHE A 283 2.26 -30.34 21.56
N GLU A 284 2.63 -30.79 22.76
CA GLU A 284 1.85 -30.51 23.99
C GLU A 284 1.69 -29.00 24.21
N ASP A 285 2.81 -28.27 24.17
CA ASP A 285 2.82 -26.82 24.30
C ASP A 285 2.08 -26.14 23.14
N ASP A 286 2.28 -26.64 21.91
CA ASP A 286 1.64 -26.10 20.70
C ASP A 286 0.11 -26.21 20.75
N TYR A 287 -0.44 -27.34 21.22
CA TYR A 287 -1.90 -27.50 21.39
C TYR A 287 -2.42 -26.70 22.58
N ALA A 288 -1.68 -26.61 23.67
CA ALA A 288 -2.07 -25.79 24.83
C ALA A 288 -2.21 -24.31 24.45
N GLU A 289 -1.25 -23.76 23.68
CA GLU A 289 -1.32 -22.42 23.13
C GLU A 289 -2.52 -22.26 22.18
N LEU A 290 -2.73 -23.23 21.29
CA LEU A 290 -3.82 -23.19 20.33
C LEU A 290 -5.19 -23.16 21.00
N GLU A 291 -5.42 -24.04 21.99
CA GLU A 291 -6.67 -24.08 22.74
C GLU A 291 -6.92 -22.79 23.53
N GLN A 292 -5.86 -22.17 24.06
CA GLN A 292 -5.99 -20.88 24.71
C GLN A 292 -6.48 -19.82 23.71
N ILE A 293 -5.89 -19.78 22.50
CA ILE A 293 -6.31 -18.83 21.48
C ILE A 293 -7.74 -19.12 20.99
N GLU A 294 -8.12 -20.39 20.85
CA GLU A 294 -9.50 -20.81 20.51
C GLU A 294 -10.53 -20.34 21.54
N ARG A 295 -10.16 -20.27 22.82
CA ARG A 295 -11.02 -19.74 23.90
C ARG A 295 -11.07 -18.21 23.91
N ASP A 296 -9.93 -17.55 23.74
CA ASP A 296 -9.81 -16.09 23.92
C ASP A 296 -10.36 -15.32 22.72
N LEU A 297 -10.07 -15.77 21.49
CA LEU A 297 -10.38 -15.02 20.26
C LEU A 297 -11.88 -14.68 20.10
N PRO A 298 -12.84 -15.59 20.36
CA PRO A 298 -14.27 -15.26 20.29
C PRO A 298 -14.71 -14.23 21.35
N SER A 299 -14.09 -14.26 22.53
CA SER A 299 -14.37 -13.30 23.61
C SER A 299 -13.85 -11.90 23.24
N GLU A 300 -12.63 -11.83 22.72
CA GLU A 300 -12.03 -10.60 22.18
C GLU A 300 -12.92 -9.99 21.09
N ALA A 301 -13.34 -10.81 20.11
CA ALA A 301 -14.21 -10.40 19.01
C ALA A 301 -15.55 -9.84 19.51
N LYS A 302 -16.20 -10.52 20.45
CA LYS A 302 -17.46 -10.05 21.07
C LYS A 302 -17.29 -8.72 21.79
N SER A 303 -16.23 -8.58 22.59
CA SER A 303 -15.94 -7.33 23.31
C SER A 303 -15.68 -6.15 22.35
N PHE A 304 -15.02 -6.41 21.22
CA PHE A 304 -14.78 -5.41 20.19
C PHE A 304 -16.07 -4.99 19.48
N ALA A 305 -16.91 -5.95 19.09
CA ALA A 305 -18.22 -5.68 18.49
C ALA A 305 -19.14 -4.91 19.44
N ALA A 306 -19.16 -5.26 20.73
CA ALA A 306 -19.91 -4.53 21.76
C ALA A 306 -19.49 -3.06 21.84
N ARG A 307 -18.17 -2.78 21.92
CA ARG A 307 -17.67 -1.40 21.91
C ARG A 307 -18.05 -0.61 20.66
N ARG A 308 -18.05 -1.24 19.48
CA ARG A 308 -18.51 -0.60 18.23
C ARG A 308 -20.00 -0.27 18.29
N SER A 309 -20.81 -1.18 18.82
CA SER A 309 -22.25 -0.97 19.02
C SER A 309 -22.52 0.16 20.03
N ASP A 310 -21.83 0.15 21.16
CA ASP A 310 -21.97 1.18 22.21
C ASP A 310 -21.56 2.57 21.68
N TYR A 311 -20.47 2.62 20.92
CA TYR A 311 -20.05 3.86 20.24
C TYR A 311 -21.12 4.37 19.28
N ARG A 312 -21.72 3.50 18.47
CA ARG A 312 -22.77 3.89 17.53
C ARG A 312 -23.99 4.45 18.26
N ALA A 313 -24.44 3.75 19.30
CA ALA A 313 -25.56 4.19 20.12
C ALA A 313 -25.29 5.56 20.77
N ALA A 314 -24.08 5.76 21.33
CA ALA A 314 -23.65 7.03 21.91
C ALA A 314 -23.60 8.15 20.86
N PHE A 315 -23.10 7.86 19.66
CA PHE A 315 -23.07 8.81 18.55
C PHE A 315 -24.47 9.23 18.10
N ASP A 316 -25.37 8.27 17.89
CA ASP A 316 -26.73 8.54 17.44
C ASP A 316 -27.53 9.31 18.51
N ALA A 317 -27.29 9.05 19.79
CA ALA A 317 -27.85 9.84 20.89
C ALA A 317 -27.33 11.29 20.88
N ALA A 318 -26.02 11.49 20.68
CA ALA A 318 -25.41 12.82 20.56
C ALA A 318 -25.97 13.59 19.35
N GLN A 319 -26.17 12.90 18.23
CA GLN A 319 -26.73 13.51 17.02
C GLN A 319 -28.15 14.02 17.24
N LYS A 320 -28.99 13.26 17.96
CA LYS A 320 -30.38 13.66 18.28
C LYS A 320 -30.46 14.85 19.25
N ALA A 321 -29.44 15.07 20.07
CA ALA A 321 -29.41 16.16 21.05
C ALA A 321 -29.12 17.54 20.43
N LEU A 322 -28.62 17.61 19.19
CA LEU A 322 -28.43 18.85 18.43
C LEU A 322 -29.80 19.37 17.92
N PRO A 323 -30.17 20.68 18.04
CA PRO A 323 -29.37 21.86 18.39
C PRO A 323 -29.98 22.72 19.53
N THR A 324 -30.32 22.12 20.67
CA THR A 324 -30.92 22.88 21.79
C THR A 324 -29.85 23.60 22.62
N ALA A 325 -30.21 24.61 23.44
CA ALA A 325 -29.27 25.23 24.38
C ALA A 325 -28.73 24.23 25.43
N ALA A 326 -29.38 23.06 25.57
CA ALA A 326 -28.87 21.92 26.35
C ALA A 326 -27.76 21.15 25.62
N SER A 327 -27.55 21.35 24.31
CA SER A 327 -26.56 20.61 23.51
C SER A 327 -25.13 20.77 24.03
N CYS A 328 -24.69 21.92 24.55
CA CYS A 328 -23.36 22.04 25.18
C CYS A 328 -23.28 21.42 26.59
N ARG A 329 -24.40 21.35 27.31
CA ARG A 329 -24.46 20.76 28.67
C ARG A 329 -24.55 19.22 28.59
N ASP A 330 -25.22 18.73 27.56
CA ASP A 330 -25.37 17.32 27.20
C ASP A 330 -24.33 16.88 26.14
N LEU A 331 -23.19 17.59 26.06
CA LEU A 331 -22.06 17.26 25.17
C LEU A 331 -21.01 16.32 25.81
N ASP A 332 -21.32 15.76 26.99
CA ASP A 332 -20.72 14.55 27.57
C ASP A 332 -20.62 13.32 26.62
N PRO A 333 -21.42 13.18 25.55
CA PRO A 333 -21.24 12.17 24.53
C PRO A 333 -19.95 12.34 23.71
N MET A 334 -19.36 13.54 23.61
CA MET A 334 -18.05 13.69 22.97
C MET A 334 -16.97 13.02 23.82
N THR A 335 -16.97 13.20 25.15
CA THR A 335 -16.00 12.54 26.03
C THR A 335 -16.24 11.04 26.09
N THR A 336 -17.49 10.58 26.10
CA THR A 336 -17.84 9.16 26.18
C THR A 336 -17.59 8.40 24.88
N ALA A 337 -18.05 8.91 23.73
CA ALA A 337 -17.79 8.29 22.43
C ALA A 337 -16.29 8.34 22.08
N GLN A 338 -15.61 9.45 22.40
CA GLN A 338 -14.17 9.56 22.23
C GLN A 338 -13.41 8.68 23.23
N ALA A 339 -13.88 8.48 24.47
CA ALA A 339 -13.28 7.56 25.43
C ALA A 339 -13.40 6.09 24.98
N LEU A 340 -14.55 5.68 24.42
CA LEU A 340 -14.72 4.35 23.84
C LEU A 340 -13.79 4.12 22.63
N ALA A 341 -13.64 5.15 21.78
CA ALA A 341 -12.70 5.12 20.65
C ALA A 341 -11.23 5.25 21.05
N ASN A 342 -10.92 5.89 22.19
CA ASN A 342 -9.56 6.02 22.73
C ASN A 342 -9.17 4.81 23.58
N GLY A 343 -10.14 4.10 24.16
CA GLY A 343 -9.95 2.83 24.86
C GLY A 343 -9.67 1.65 23.91
N THR A 344 -9.77 1.86 22.60
CA THR A 344 -9.36 0.89 21.59
C THR A 344 -7.88 1.07 21.23
N LYS A 345 -7.15 -0.05 21.08
CA LYS A 345 -5.73 -0.02 20.65
C LYS A 345 -5.59 0.76 19.34
N LEU A 346 -4.50 1.54 19.21
CA LEU A 346 -4.26 2.39 18.03
C LEU A 346 -4.29 1.59 16.72
N SER A 347 -3.71 0.38 16.73
CA SER A 347 -3.68 -0.56 15.60
C SER A 347 -5.08 -1.03 15.17
N CYS A 348 -6.07 -0.98 16.06
CA CYS A 348 -7.43 -1.42 15.82
C CYS A 348 -8.37 -0.30 15.34
N ARG A 349 -7.93 0.96 15.32
CA ARG A 349 -8.79 2.10 14.91
C ARG A 349 -9.34 1.94 13.48
N PRO A 350 -8.58 1.49 12.47
CA PRO A 350 -9.12 1.28 11.12
C PRO A 350 -10.27 0.27 11.11
N ALA A 351 -10.11 -0.86 11.80
CA ALA A 351 -11.14 -1.88 11.92
C ALA A 351 -12.33 -1.44 12.80
N PHE A 352 -12.09 -0.53 13.76
CA PHE A 352 -13.13 0.00 14.64
C PHE A 352 -14.10 0.90 13.87
N TYR A 353 -13.58 1.82 13.06
CA TYR A 353 -14.44 2.69 12.24
C TYR A 353 -14.97 1.96 11.00
N GLY A 354 -14.21 1.00 10.45
CA GLY A 354 -14.64 0.23 9.28
C GLY A 354 -14.73 1.07 8.00
N VAL A 355 -15.19 0.43 6.92
CA VAL A 355 -15.39 1.04 5.60
C VAL A 355 -16.71 0.58 5.00
N GLY A 356 -17.30 1.38 4.11
CA GLY A 356 -18.54 1.01 3.41
C GLY A 356 -19.80 1.09 4.27
N GLY A 357 -20.73 0.15 4.09
CA GLY A 357 -22.06 0.16 4.74
C GLY A 357 -22.04 0.01 6.26
N ASP A 358 -20.98 -0.58 6.82
CA ASP A 358 -20.79 -0.77 8.27
C ASP A 358 -19.88 0.29 8.90
N ALA A 359 -19.57 1.37 8.16
CA ALA A 359 -18.72 2.44 8.65
C ALA A 359 -19.37 3.19 9.82
N LEU A 360 -18.63 3.33 10.91
CA LEU A 360 -19.02 4.15 12.05
C LEU A 360 -18.70 5.63 11.76
N PRO A 361 -19.64 6.54 12.05
CA PRO A 361 -19.40 7.96 11.84
C PRO A 361 -18.37 8.49 12.85
N HIS A 362 -17.57 9.47 12.42
CA HIS A 362 -16.59 10.13 13.28
C HIS A 362 -17.22 11.29 14.05
N VAL A 363 -16.71 11.56 15.25
CA VAL A 363 -17.11 12.71 16.10
C VAL A 363 -17.00 14.04 15.35
N ASP A 364 -16.07 14.16 14.39
CA ASP A 364 -15.92 15.34 13.54
C ASP A 364 -17.19 15.68 12.76
N ALA A 365 -18.01 14.69 12.43
CA ALA A 365 -19.31 14.93 11.78
C ALA A 365 -20.29 15.66 12.71
N LEU A 366 -20.27 15.37 14.01
CA LEU A 366 -21.08 16.08 15.01
C LEU A 366 -20.57 17.52 15.18
N VAL A 367 -19.25 17.71 15.23
CA VAL A 367 -18.62 19.04 15.32
C VAL A 367 -18.95 19.87 14.09
N ALA A 368 -18.92 19.27 12.89
CA ALA A 368 -19.29 19.93 11.65
C ALA A 368 -20.78 20.31 11.63
N ALA A 369 -21.67 19.43 12.09
CA ALA A 369 -23.11 19.70 12.21
C ALA A 369 -23.39 20.86 13.18
N LEU A 370 -22.77 20.85 14.37
CA LEU A 370 -22.86 21.95 15.34
C LEU A 370 -22.37 23.27 14.73
N SER A 371 -21.23 23.24 14.05
CA SER A 371 -20.66 24.42 13.40
C SER A 371 -21.55 24.97 12.29
N GLN A 372 -22.24 24.09 11.55
CA GLN A 372 -23.17 24.49 10.49
C GLN A 372 -24.41 25.17 11.06
N GLU A 373 -24.96 24.64 12.15
CA GLU A 373 -26.07 25.26 12.87
C GLU A 373 -25.68 26.64 13.41
N ALA A 374 -24.48 26.76 13.99
CA ALA A 374 -23.96 28.02 14.49
C ALA A 374 -23.89 29.11 13.40
N ARG A 375 -23.40 28.74 12.21
CA ARG A 375 -23.36 29.62 11.03
C ARG A 375 -24.77 30.04 10.61
N THR A 376 -25.71 29.09 10.59
CA THR A 376 -27.11 29.35 10.21
C THR A 376 -27.76 30.34 11.18
N ARG A 377 -27.56 30.16 12.49
CA ARG A 377 -28.06 31.10 13.51
C ARG A 377 -27.43 32.48 13.40
N SER A 378 -26.10 32.55 13.24
CA SER A 378 -25.40 33.82 13.05
C SER A 378 -25.93 34.57 11.82
N ALA A 379 -26.12 33.88 10.69
CA ALA A 379 -26.73 34.47 9.49
C ALA A 379 -28.15 35.00 9.74
N GLY A 380 -28.95 34.28 10.55
CA GLY A 380 -30.27 34.75 11.00
C GLY A 380 -30.20 36.07 11.79
N TYR A 381 -29.18 36.24 12.64
CA TYR A 381 -28.97 37.51 13.36
C TYR A 381 -28.62 38.66 12.42
N TRP A 382 -27.73 38.44 11.45
CA TRP A 382 -27.37 39.45 10.46
C TRP A 382 -28.56 39.87 9.59
N THR A 383 -29.43 38.91 9.23
CA THR A 383 -30.68 39.21 8.51
C THR A 383 -31.59 40.15 9.31
N ARG A 384 -31.67 39.96 10.64
CA ARG A 384 -32.42 40.86 11.54
C ARG A 384 -31.75 42.22 11.68
N LEU A 385 -30.42 42.27 11.68
CA LEU A 385 -29.68 43.53 11.64
C LEU A 385 -30.03 44.35 10.40
N ASP A 386 -30.19 43.73 9.24
CA ASP A 386 -30.57 44.44 8.01
C ASP A 386 -31.98 45.03 8.10
N HIS A 387 -32.92 44.34 8.74
CA HIS A 387 -34.22 44.91 9.07
C HIS A 387 -34.09 46.15 10.00
N ILE A 388 -33.24 46.06 11.03
CA ILE A 388 -32.94 47.17 11.94
C ILE A 388 -32.31 48.35 11.19
N ARG A 389 -31.37 48.10 10.27
CA ARG A 389 -30.78 49.12 9.40
C ARG A 389 -31.83 49.82 8.54
N GLY A 390 -32.79 49.07 8.01
CA GLY A 390 -33.94 49.63 7.29
C GLY A 390 -34.76 50.60 8.15
N LEU A 391 -35.08 50.20 9.39
CA LEU A 391 -35.80 51.06 10.34
C LEU A 391 -34.98 52.31 10.74
N HIS A 392 -33.68 52.14 10.95
CA HIS A 392 -32.75 53.19 11.29
C HIS A 392 -32.65 54.24 10.18
N ASN A 393 -32.47 53.82 8.93
CA ASN A 393 -32.40 54.72 7.77
C ASN A 393 -33.73 55.40 7.47
N ALA A 394 -34.85 54.76 7.78
CA ALA A 394 -36.20 55.35 7.68
C ALA A 394 -36.54 56.31 8.84
N CYS A 395 -35.61 56.60 9.73
CA CYS A 395 -35.79 57.43 10.93
C CYS A 395 -36.89 56.93 11.90
N LYS A 396 -37.18 55.62 11.93
CA LYS A 396 -38.20 55.01 12.80
C LYS A 396 -37.61 54.53 14.14
N THR A 397 -37.24 55.47 15.01
CA THR A 397 -36.52 55.20 16.29
C THR A 397 -37.23 54.20 17.20
N GLY A 398 -38.52 54.40 17.49
CA GLY A 398 -39.28 53.51 18.37
C GLY A 398 -39.49 52.08 17.81
N GLY A 399 -39.40 51.90 16.49
CA GLY A 399 -39.38 50.57 15.86
C GLY A 399 -38.01 49.93 15.92
N ARG A 400 -36.97 50.71 15.59
CA ARG A 400 -35.55 50.31 15.64
C ARG A 400 -35.18 49.80 17.04
N ASP A 401 -35.47 50.56 18.08
CA ASP A 401 -34.99 50.25 19.44
C ASP A 401 -35.65 48.98 20.01
N ARG A 402 -36.94 48.76 19.70
CA ARG A 402 -37.63 47.51 20.01
C ARG A 402 -37.03 46.31 19.27
N ALA A 403 -36.70 46.48 17.99
CA ALA A 403 -36.07 45.43 17.19
C ALA A 403 -34.64 45.10 17.68
N ILE A 404 -33.87 46.11 18.10
CA ILE A 404 -32.55 45.92 18.73
C ILE A 404 -32.68 45.14 20.04
N ALA A 405 -33.62 45.51 20.91
CA ALA A 405 -33.85 44.80 22.18
C ALA A 405 -34.28 43.34 21.95
N ALA A 406 -35.17 43.10 20.99
CA ALA A 406 -35.62 41.76 20.63
C ALA A 406 -34.48 40.88 20.11
N LEU A 407 -33.60 41.43 19.25
CA LEU A 407 -32.45 40.69 18.72
C LEU A 407 -31.45 40.32 19.83
N ARG A 408 -31.16 41.25 20.76
CA ARG A 408 -30.28 40.96 21.90
C ARG A 408 -30.84 39.86 22.81
N GLU A 409 -32.14 39.89 23.07
CA GLU A 409 -32.80 38.87 23.88
C GLU A 409 -32.82 37.51 23.18
N GLU A 410 -32.99 37.49 21.87
CA GLU A 410 -32.87 36.26 21.09
C GLU A 410 -31.46 35.68 21.15
N MET A 411 -30.43 36.51 20.95
CA MET A 411 -29.03 36.07 21.06
C MET A 411 -28.71 35.49 22.44
N ARG A 412 -29.35 36.00 23.51
CA ARG A 412 -29.21 35.51 24.88
C ARG A 412 -29.95 34.18 25.12
N THR A 413 -31.13 34.01 24.53
CA THR A 413 -31.97 32.82 24.75
C THR A 413 -31.67 31.67 23.80
N HIS A 414 -31.09 31.96 22.63
CA HIS A 414 -30.80 30.99 21.58
C HIS A 414 -29.39 31.16 20.99
N PRO A 415 -28.32 31.21 21.81
CA PRO A 415 -26.98 31.56 21.34
C PRO A 415 -26.47 30.63 20.23
N ALA A 416 -25.59 31.16 19.37
CA ALA A 416 -24.86 30.32 18.42
C ALA A 416 -23.82 29.49 19.21
N LEU A 417 -23.94 28.16 19.19
CA LEU A 417 -23.05 27.26 19.92
C LEU A 417 -22.01 26.67 18.97
N GLY A 418 -20.76 26.56 19.42
CA GLY A 418 -19.66 25.99 18.65
C GLY A 418 -18.71 25.18 19.52
N TYR A 419 -17.84 24.42 18.87
CA TYR A 419 -16.78 23.66 19.54
C TYR A 419 -15.43 24.31 19.25
N THR A 420 -14.81 24.91 20.27
CA THR A 420 -13.54 25.63 20.15
C THR A 420 -12.60 25.21 21.28
N ASN A 421 -11.32 24.99 20.96
CA ASN A 421 -10.28 24.62 21.94
C ASN A 421 -10.63 23.41 22.82
N GLY A 422 -11.30 22.40 22.26
CA GLY A 422 -11.65 21.17 22.99
C GLY A 422 -12.86 21.30 23.92
N SER A 423 -13.64 22.38 23.80
CA SER A 423 -14.85 22.61 24.61
C SER A 423 -15.99 23.19 23.79
N CYS A 424 -17.23 22.83 24.16
CA CYS A 424 -18.43 23.45 23.59
C CYS A 424 -18.74 24.74 24.32
N GLY A 425 -18.96 25.81 23.59
CA GLY A 425 -19.29 27.12 24.16
C GLY A 425 -20.03 28.01 23.18
N GLU A 426 -20.46 29.16 23.69
CA GLU A 426 -21.12 30.19 22.90
C GLU A 426 -20.11 30.90 21.97
N ILE A 427 -20.47 31.08 20.72
CA ILE A 427 -19.70 31.86 19.75
C ILE A 427 -20.08 33.33 19.90
N ALA A 428 -19.17 34.11 20.49
CA ALA A 428 -19.36 35.55 20.65
C ALA A 428 -19.56 36.26 19.29
N GLN A 429 -20.46 37.24 19.26
CA GLN A 429 -20.79 38.05 18.07
C GLN A 429 -20.42 39.54 18.29
N PRO A 430 -19.14 39.88 18.53
CA PRO A 430 -18.74 41.21 18.97
C PRO A 430 -19.05 42.31 17.93
N GLN A 431 -18.85 42.01 16.64
CA GLN A 431 -19.11 42.96 15.56
C GLN A 431 -20.60 43.30 15.45
N LEU A 432 -21.47 42.29 15.58
CA LEU A 432 -22.92 42.47 15.57
C LEU A 432 -23.35 43.35 16.77
N GLN A 433 -22.82 43.06 17.96
CA GLN A 433 -23.12 43.85 19.15
C GLN A 433 -22.68 45.31 19.00
N GLN A 434 -21.49 45.55 18.46
CA GLN A 434 -20.96 46.89 18.19
C GLN A 434 -21.84 47.67 17.20
N GLU A 435 -22.33 47.03 16.14
CA GLU A 435 -23.23 47.65 15.16
C GLU A 435 -24.60 48.01 15.78
N LEU A 436 -25.14 47.14 16.64
CA LEU A 436 -26.36 47.42 17.39
C LEU A 436 -26.17 48.61 18.35
N ASP A 437 -25.05 48.65 19.07
CA ASP A 437 -24.72 49.77 19.97
C ASP A 437 -24.57 51.08 19.19
N ARG A 438 -23.87 51.04 18.05
CA ARG A 438 -23.70 52.20 17.17
C ARG A 438 -25.05 52.76 16.71
N MET A 439 -25.97 51.91 16.26
CA MET A 439 -27.28 52.32 15.77
C MET A 439 -28.25 52.73 16.89
N ALA A 440 -28.12 52.17 18.09
CA ALA A 440 -28.91 52.58 19.25
C ALA A 440 -28.52 54.00 19.70
N ASN A 441 -27.22 54.30 19.74
CA ASN A 441 -26.70 55.54 20.32
C ASN A 441 -26.63 56.71 19.33
N ASN A 442 -26.65 56.45 18.03
CA ASN A 442 -26.54 57.49 17.00
C ASN A 442 -27.75 57.49 16.08
N LEU A 443 -28.02 58.63 15.45
CA LEU A 443 -29.00 58.79 14.38
C LEU A 443 -28.26 59.04 13.06
N PRO A 444 -28.77 58.54 11.91
CA PRO A 444 -28.25 58.96 10.61
C PRO A 444 -28.31 60.47 10.48
N GLU A 445 -27.35 61.07 9.76
CA GLU A 445 -27.28 62.53 9.62
C GLU A 445 -28.61 63.10 9.11
N HIS A 446 -29.21 62.54 8.05
CA HIS A 446 -30.49 63.00 7.49
C HIS A 446 -31.71 62.84 8.42
N CYS A 447 -31.56 62.12 9.53
CA CYS A 447 -32.60 61.98 10.55
C CYS A 447 -32.41 62.97 11.72
N GLN A 448 -31.29 63.71 11.75
CA GLN A 448 -31.06 64.73 12.77
C GLN A 448 -31.98 65.93 12.53
N MET A 449 -32.55 66.44 13.61
CA MET A 449 -33.37 67.64 13.58
C MET A 449 -32.48 68.87 13.78
N THR A 450 -32.75 69.90 12.99
CA THR A 450 -32.23 71.25 13.13
C THR A 450 -33.42 72.21 13.15
N ALA A 451 -33.20 73.48 13.45
CA ALA A 451 -34.26 74.49 13.35
C ALA A 451 -33.91 75.45 12.22
N VAL A 452 -34.92 75.93 11.50
CA VAL A 452 -34.72 77.07 10.61
C VAL A 452 -34.23 78.25 11.47
N PRO A 453 -33.06 78.86 11.23
CA PRO A 453 -32.54 79.90 12.11
C PRO A 453 -33.49 81.09 12.17
N ARG A 454 -33.72 81.64 13.37
CA ARG A 454 -34.69 82.75 13.55
C ARG A 454 -34.13 84.06 13.03
N GLU A 455 -32.80 84.18 13.08
CA GLU A 455 -32.01 85.30 12.62
C GLU A 455 -32.05 85.49 11.10
N ILE A 456 -32.53 84.52 10.29
CA ILE A 456 -32.64 84.73 8.84
C ILE A 456 -33.60 85.87 8.50
N LEU A 457 -34.56 86.17 9.38
CA LEU A 457 -35.45 87.32 9.23
C LEU A 457 -34.66 88.62 9.37
N ARG A 458 -34.91 89.57 8.47
CA ARG A 458 -34.26 90.89 8.43
C ARG A 458 -32.78 90.86 8.04
N LEU A 459 -32.24 89.72 7.63
CA LEU A 459 -30.90 89.64 7.02
C LEU A 459 -30.96 89.86 5.50
N PRO A 460 -29.86 90.34 4.89
CA PRO A 460 -29.67 90.24 3.46
C PRO A 460 -29.71 88.77 3.00
N ALA A 461 -30.29 88.52 1.83
CA ALA A 461 -30.45 87.16 1.30
C ALA A 461 -29.15 86.32 1.29
N THR A 462 -28.00 86.94 1.05
CA THR A 462 -26.69 86.28 1.08
C THR A 462 -26.28 85.79 2.47
N GLU A 463 -26.58 86.57 3.51
CA GLU A 463 -26.28 86.19 4.90
C GLU A 463 -27.28 85.14 5.42
N ALA A 464 -28.54 85.23 4.99
CA ALA A 464 -29.54 84.22 5.28
C ALA A 464 -29.20 82.86 4.67
N VAL A 465 -28.65 82.81 3.44
CA VAL A 465 -28.16 81.56 2.83
C VAL A 465 -27.02 80.94 3.63
N ARG A 466 -26.05 81.75 4.08
CA ARG A 466 -24.96 81.26 4.95
C ARG A 466 -25.48 80.71 6.27
N ALA A 467 -26.44 81.39 6.90
CA ALA A 467 -27.07 80.91 8.14
C ALA A 467 -27.82 79.58 7.94
N LEU A 468 -28.47 79.40 6.77
CA LEU A 468 -29.07 78.12 6.40
C LEU A 468 -28.01 77.02 6.23
N GLU A 469 -26.90 77.29 5.53
CA GLU A 469 -25.80 76.33 5.34
C GLU A 469 -25.16 75.92 6.68
N GLU A 470 -24.93 76.88 7.59
CA GLU A 470 -24.43 76.62 8.95
C GLU A 470 -25.39 75.76 9.77
N ALA A 471 -26.70 75.97 9.60
CA ALA A 471 -27.75 75.13 10.19
C ALA A 471 -27.95 73.79 9.47
N ARG A 472 -27.11 73.47 8.47
CA ARG A 472 -27.19 72.29 7.60
C ARG A 472 -28.51 72.21 6.83
N LEU A 473 -28.98 73.33 6.32
CA LEU A 473 -30.14 73.49 5.43
C LEU A 473 -29.68 74.06 4.09
N PHE A 474 -30.52 74.02 3.06
CA PHE A 474 -30.18 74.61 1.76
C PHE A 474 -31.31 75.44 1.19
N LEU A 475 -30.96 76.42 0.36
CA LEU A 475 -31.93 77.26 -0.33
C LEU A 475 -32.61 76.49 -1.47
N LEU A 476 -33.93 76.40 -1.44
CA LEU A 476 -34.73 75.72 -2.47
C LEU A 476 -35.21 76.72 -3.53
N GLY A 477 -34.43 76.88 -4.61
CA GLY A 477 -34.77 77.79 -5.72
C GLY A 477 -34.52 79.27 -5.40
N PRO A 478 -34.78 80.20 -6.35
CA PRO A 478 -34.56 81.62 -6.15
C PRO A 478 -35.55 82.22 -5.12
N PRO A 479 -35.15 83.23 -4.32
CA PRO A 479 -36.05 83.87 -3.37
C PRO A 479 -37.25 84.56 -4.06
N THR A 480 -38.44 84.38 -3.50
CA THR A 480 -39.67 85.03 -3.97
C THR A 480 -39.64 86.51 -3.57
N ARG A 481 -40.04 87.44 -4.44
CA ARG A 481 -39.97 88.88 -4.16
C ARG A 481 -41.33 89.50 -3.90
N ILE A 482 -41.43 90.31 -2.85
CA ILE A 482 -42.61 91.16 -2.57
C ILE A 482 -42.23 92.65 -2.61
N PRO A 483 -43.12 93.54 -3.08
CA PRO A 483 -42.83 94.97 -3.18
C PRO A 483 -42.51 95.56 -1.79
N PRO A 484 -41.44 96.38 -1.67
CA PRO A 484 -41.03 96.97 -0.39
C PRO A 484 -42.04 98.03 0.07
N LYS A 485 -42.19 98.20 1.39
CA LYS A 485 -42.90 99.36 1.96
C LYS A 485 -42.09 100.64 1.76
N PRO A 486 -42.72 101.83 1.80
CA PRO A 486 -41.97 103.10 1.82
C PRO A 486 -40.96 103.07 2.99
N ASP A 487 -39.69 103.36 2.71
CA ASP A 487 -38.53 103.35 3.62
C ASP A 487 -37.90 101.97 3.98
N GLU A 488 -38.24 100.88 3.28
CA GLU A 488 -37.67 99.55 3.52
C GLU A 488 -36.55 99.17 2.52
N PRO A 489 -35.36 98.71 2.96
CA PRO A 489 -34.28 98.30 2.05
C PRO A 489 -34.64 97.03 1.24
N GLU A 490 -34.20 96.98 -0.02
CA GLU A 490 -34.39 95.82 -0.89
C GLU A 490 -33.44 94.66 -0.55
N GLY A 491 -33.87 93.42 -0.86
CA GLY A 491 -33.06 92.21 -0.69
C GLY A 491 -33.05 91.63 0.72
N ILE A 492 -33.93 92.12 1.60
CA ILE A 492 -34.08 91.66 2.97
C ILE A 492 -35.10 90.54 3.06
N VAL A 493 -34.78 89.46 3.77
CA VAL A 493 -35.68 88.33 4.01
C VAL A 493 -36.80 88.72 4.97
N VAL A 494 -38.04 88.58 4.52
CA VAL A 494 -39.27 88.89 5.27
C VAL A 494 -40.02 87.64 5.71
N ASP A 495 -39.82 86.51 5.03
CA ASP A 495 -40.47 85.25 5.36
C ASP A 495 -39.65 84.05 4.85
N SER A 496 -39.87 82.87 5.42
CA SER A 496 -39.33 81.62 4.93
C SER A 496 -40.35 80.50 5.06
N ALA A 497 -40.26 79.51 4.17
CA ALA A 497 -41.00 78.26 4.31
C ALA A 497 -40.01 77.08 4.23
N PRO A 498 -39.91 76.21 5.26
CA PRO A 498 -40.59 76.26 6.57
C PRO A 498 -40.29 77.52 7.40
N ALA A 499 -41.13 77.79 8.41
CA ALA A 499 -41.08 79.06 9.14
C ALA A 499 -39.83 79.19 10.02
N PRO A 500 -39.34 80.41 10.29
CA PRO A 500 -38.19 80.61 11.18
C PRO A 500 -38.47 80.05 12.59
N GLY A 501 -37.53 79.23 13.09
CA GLY A 501 -37.66 78.50 14.34
C GLY A 501 -38.43 77.17 14.25
N GLU A 502 -38.94 76.80 13.08
CA GLU A 502 -39.61 75.51 12.87
C GLU A 502 -38.58 74.36 12.87
N PRO A 503 -38.84 73.26 13.61
CA PRO A 503 -37.95 72.11 13.63
C PRO A 503 -38.08 71.32 12.32
N VAL A 504 -36.98 71.22 11.59
CA VAL A 504 -36.89 70.53 10.30
C VAL A 504 -35.74 69.52 10.33
N ARG A 505 -35.69 68.60 9.36
CA ARG A 505 -34.52 67.72 9.24
C ARG A 505 -33.36 68.50 8.65
N VAL A 506 -32.13 68.15 9.03
CA VAL A 506 -30.97 68.62 8.27
C VAL A 506 -31.12 68.21 6.80
N TRP A 507 -30.58 69.03 5.91
CA TRP A 507 -30.74 68.96 4.46
C TRP A 507 -32.19 69.16 4.00
N THR A 508 -33.02 69.87 4.78
CA THR A 508 -34.31 70.34 4.28
C THR A 508 -34.11 71.59 3.42
N GLY A 509 -34.82 71.67 2.29
CA GLY A 509 -34.85 72.85 1.44
C GLY A 509 -35.75 73.94 2.04
N VAL A 510 -35.23 75.16 2.16
CA VAL A 510 -35.96 76.33 2.65
C VAL A 510 -36.14 77.33 1.51
N THR A 511 -37.37 77.77 1.26
CA THR A 511 -37.66 78.87 0.32
C THR A 511 -37.66 80.19 1.09
N LEU A 512 -37.06 81.24 0.53
CA LEU A 512 -37.02 82.57 1.14
C LEU A 512 -37.93 83.54 0.38
N THR A 513 -38.57 84.45 1.12
CA THR A 513 -39.27 85.62 0.57
C THR A 513 -38.50 86.88 0.95
N VAL A 514 -38.19 87.73 -0.02
CA VAL A 514 -37.39 88.95 0.15
C VAL A 514 -38.10 90.21 -0.36
N THR A 515 -37.76 91.38 0.17
CA THR A 515 -38.23 92.68 -0.33
C THR A 515 -37.59 93.05 -1.68
N GLY A 516 -38.36 93.56 -2.62
CA GLY A 516 -37.85 94.09 -3.89
C GLY A 516 -38.90 94.10 -5.01
N ALA A 517 -38.64 94.88 -6.06
CA ALA A 517 -39.51 94.91 -7.25
C ALA A 517 -39.66 93.49 -7.86
N GLN A 518 -40.91 93.10 -8.16
CA GLN A 518 -41.17 91.87 -8.92
C GLN A 518 -40.52 92.00 -10.31
N PRO A 519 -39.59 91.12 -10.70
CA PRO A 519 -39.15 91.06 -12.08
C PRO A 519 -40.36 90.68 -12.94
N LYS A 520 -40.58 91.46 -13.99
CA LYS A 520 -41.49 91.13 -15.09
C LYS A 520 -41.12 89.72 -15.56
N ALA A 521 -42.08 88.81 -15.68
CA ALA A 521 -41.84 87.44 -16.11
C ALA A 521 -41.12 87.45 -17.46
N GLU A 522 -39.80 87.31 -17.42
CA GLU A 522 -38.99 86.98 -18.58
C GLU A 522 -39.37 85.55 -18.94
N ALA A 523 -39.78 85.37 -20.20
CA ALA A 523 -40.05 84.05 -20.74
C ALA A 523 -38.84 83.17 -20.41
N GLY A 524 -39.05 82.16 -19.57
CA GLY A 524 -38.01 81.22 -19.22
C GLY A 524 -37.40 80.63 -20.49
N PRO A 525 -36.10 80.30 -20.49
CA PRO A 525 -35.47 79.66 -21.64
C PRO A 525 -36.33 78.46 -22.06
N GLU A 526 -36.57 78.28 -23.36
CA GLU A 526 -37.33 77.15 -23.88
C GLU A 526 -36.73 75.85 -23.31
N LEU A 527 -37.48 75.20 -22.40
CA LEU A 527 -37.02 74.04 -21.65
C LEU A 527 -37.33 72.79 -22.47
N VAL A 528 -36.30 72.05 -22.84
CA VAL A 528 -36.44 70.73 -23.44
C VAL A 528 -36.26 69.67 -22.35
N THR A 529 -37.06 68.60 -22.41
CA THR A 529 -36.96 67.51 -21.44
C THR A 529 -35.80 66.59 -21.81
N VAL A 530 -34.93 66.27 -20.84
CA VAL A 530 -33.83 65.32 -21.07
C VAL A 530 -34.41 63.93 -21.42
N PRO A 531 -34.07 63.34 -22.59
CA PRO A 531 -34.60 62.04 -23.01
C PRO A 531 -34.11 60.88 -22.12
N PRO A 532 -34.74 59.69 -22.18
CA PRO A 532 -34.33 58.51 -21.42
C PRO A 532 -33.02 57.93 -21.95
N ILE A 533 -31.90 58.42 -21.41
CA ILE A 533 -30.54 58.06 -21.85
C ILE A 533 -29.80 57.05 -20.96
N LEU A 534 -30.36 56.70 -19.80
CA LEU A 534 -29.74 55.73 -18.88
C LEU A 534 -29.80 54.32 -19.49
N GLY A 535 -28.70 53.58 -19.41
CA GLY A 535 -28.59 52.25 -19.99
C GLY A 535 -28.36 52.22 -21.51
N LEU A 536 -28.37 53.37 -22.20
CA LEU A 536 -27.90 53.47 -23.57
C LEU A 536 -26.38 53.49 -23.64
N THR A 537 -25.83 53.03 -24.78
CA THR A 537 -24.41 53.20 -25.11
C THR A 537 -24.08 54.68 -25.26
N GLU A 538 -22.85 55.09 -24.93
CA GLU A 538 -22.36 56.47 -25.06
C GLU A 538 -22.74 57.13 -26.39
N ALA A 539 -22.47 56.47 -27.52
CA ALA A 539 -22.80 56.99 -28.85
C ALA A 539 -24.31 57.28 -29.03
N LYS A 540 -25.17 56.34 -28.63
CA LYS A 540 -26.64 56.49 -28.72
C LYS A 540 -27.18 57.57 -27.78
N ALA A 541 -26.59 57.73 -26.59
CA ALA A 541 -26.98 58.77 -25.65
C ALA A 541 -26.62 60.16 -26.17
N LEU A 542 -25.44 60.32 -26.80
CA LEU A 542 -25.03 61.58 -27.42
C LEU A 542 -25.92 61.94 -28.61
N THR A 543 -26.29 60.97 -29.45
CA THR A 543 -27.24 61.18 -30.54
C THR A 543 -28.62 61.61 -30.02
N ALA A 544 -29.18 60.92 -29.02
CA ALA A 544 -30.49 61.24 -28.45
C ALA A 544 -30.51 62.64 -27.79
N LEU A 545 -29.41 63.05 -27.15
CA LEU A 545 -29.28 64.40 -26.60
C LEU A 545 -29.22 65.46 -27.70
N SER A 546 -28.43 65.22 -28.75
CA SER A 546 -28.33 66.13 -29.89
C SER A 546 -29.66 66.29 -30.63
N GLU A 547 -30.42 65.21 -30.82
CA GLU A 547 -31.76 65.24 -31.42
C GLU A 547 -32.77 66.03 -30.57
N ALA A 548 -32.57 66.05 -29.24
CA ALA A 548 -33.34 66.87 -28.31
C ALA A 548 -32.79 68.31 -28.17
N GLY A 549 -31.82 68.73 -28.98
CA GLY A 549 -31.25 70.09 -28.90
C GLY A 549 -30.41 70.35 -27.64
N LEU A 550 -29.91 69.30 -26.99
CA LEU A 550 -29.05 69.34 -25.80
C LEU A 550 -27.62 68.88 -26.14
N SER A 551 -26.63 69.33 -25.38
CA SER A 551 -25.22 68.94 -25.58
C SER A 551 -24.79 67.90 -24.56
N GLY A 552 -24.46 66.68 -24.98
CA GLY A 552 -23.95 65.64 -24.08
C GLY A 552 -22.45 65.73 -23.89
N VAL A 553 -21.98 65.74 -22.63
CA VAL A 553 -20.54 65.74 -22.30
C VAL A 553 -20.23 64.59 -21.35
N VAL A 554 -19.25 63.75 -21.67
CA VAL A 554 -18.79 62.70 -20.75
C VAL A 554 -17.92 63.34 -19.66
N GLY A 555 -18.49 63.49 -18.46
CA GLY A 555 -17.82 64.15 -17.34
C GLY A 555 -16.98 63.20 -16.49
N LYS A 556 -17.46 61.98 -16.25
CA LYS A 556 -16.76 60.99 -15.41
C LYS A 556 -16.91 59.58 -15.97
N ARG A 557 -15.84 58.78 -15.92
CA ARG A 557 -15.91 57.33 -16.14
C ARG A 557 -15.74 56.61 -14.80
N ILE A 558 -16.64 55.68 -14.48
CA ILE A 558 -16.56 54.82 -13.30
C ILE A 558 -16.22 53.38 -13.70
N PRO A 559 -15.40 52.64 -12.94
CA PRO A 559 -15.06 51.27 -13.29
C PRO A 559 -16.27 50.33 -13.17
N ALA A 560 -16.34 49.32 -14.03
CA ALA A 560 -17.33 48.24 -13.95
C ALA A 560 -16.92 47.18 -12.89
N ASN A 561 -16.75 47.62 -11.64
CA ASN A 561 -16.31 46.81 -10.50
C ASN A 561 -17.44 46.07 -9.77
N ARG A 562 -18.66 46.09 -10.34
CA ARG A 562 -19.84 45.34 -9.89
C ARG A 562 -20.49 44.65 -11.08
N LEU A 563 -21.15 43.51 -10.85
CA LEU A 563 -21.70 42.67 -11.93
C LEU A 563 -22.84 43.39 -12.67
N GLU A 564 -23.61 44.22 -11.96
CA GLU A 564 -24.75 44.98 -12.48
C GLU A 564 -24.31 46.15 -13.37
N LEU A 565 -23.07 46.62 -13.21
CA LEU A 565 -22.49 47.70 -14.01
C LEU A 565 -21.94 47.14 -15.31
N LYS A 566 -22.75 47.15 -16.37
CA LYS A 566 -22.32 46.78 -17.73
C LYS A 566 -21.35 47.84 -18.27
N PRO A 567 -20.18 47.48 -18.83
CA PRO A 567 -19.29 48.45 -19.48
C PRO A 567 -19.95 49.15 -20.68
N GLY A 568 -19.59 50.42 -20.91
CA GLY A 568 -19.96 51.18 -22.11
C GLY A 568 -21.35 51.84 -22.10
N ILE A 569 -22.10 51.73 -21.01
CA ILE A 569 -23.42 52.38 -20.85
C ILE A 569 -23.37 53.61 -19.96
N VAL A 570 -24.32 54.52 -20.17
CA VAL A 570 -24.54 55.67 -19.29
C VAL A 570 -25.18 55.21 -17.97
N HIS A 571 -24.50 55.46 -16.85
CA HIS A 571 -24.95 55.10 -15.50
C HIS A 571 -25.81 56.19 -14.87
N THR A 572 -25.38 57.45 -14.98
CA THR A 572 -26.11 58.62 -14.49
C THR A 572 -25.90 59.82 -15.41
N ALA A 573 -26.82 60.77 -15.37
CA ALA A 573 -26.75 62.03 -16.09
C ALA A 573 -27.20 63.18 -15.17
N VAL A 574 -26.57 64.34 -15.32
CA VAL A 574 -26.94 65.56 -14.57
C VAL A 574 -27.06 66.73 -15.55
N PRO A 575 -28.25 67.37 -15.66
CA PRO A 575 -29.56 66.92 -15.18
C PRO A 575 -29.97 65.51 -15.68
N GLY A 576 -30.73 64.77 -14.87
CA GLY A 576 -31.16 63.39 -15.19
C GLY A 576 -32.34 63.32 -16.17
N PRO A 577 -32.67 62.13 -16.71
CA PRO A 577 -33.81 61.96 -17.61
C PRO A 577 -35.13 62.47 -17.03
N GLY A 578 -35.98 63.04 -17.88
CA GLY A 578 -37.28 63.61 -17.48
C GLY A 578 -37.17 64.96 -16.77
N ARG A 579 -35.97 65.50 -16.54
CA ARG A 579 -35.79 66.86 -16.01
C ARG A 579 -35.80 67.88 -17.15
N PRO A 580 -36.38 69.07 -16.92
CA PRO A 580 -36.27 70.16 -17.87
C PRO A 580 -34.84 70.73 -17.88
N ALA A 581 -34.31 70.99 -19.08
CA ALA A 581 -33.03 71.65 -19.31
C ALA A 581 -33.19 72.73 -20.38
N ALA A 582 -32.47 73.84 -20.27
CA ALA A 582 -32.50 74.87 -21.30
C ALA A 582 -31.95 74.33 -22.62
N MET A 583 -32.54 74.75 -23.75
CA MET A 583 -32.03 74.41 -25.08
C MET A 583 -30.52 74.76 -25.20
N GLY A 584 -29.73 73.82 -25.70
CA GLY A 584 -28.25 73.92 -25.78
C GLY A 584 -27.50 73.62 -24.48
N ALA A 585 -28.17 73.31 -23.38
CA ALA A 585 -27.50 73.02 -22.10
C ALA A 585 -26.63 71.76 -22.16
N ALA A 586 -25.52 71.79 -21.43
CA ALA A 586 -24.61 70.66 -21.28
C ALA A 586 -25.14 69.66 -20.24
N ILE A 587 -25.39 68.42 -20.67
CA ILE A 587 -25.74 67.30 -19.80
C ILE A 587 -24.47 66.49 -19.51
N SER A 588 -24.05 66.48 -18.24
CA SER A 588 -22.87 65.73 -17.81
C SER A 588 -23.23 64.25 -17.62
N LEU A 589 -22.57 63.39 -18.37
CA LEU A 589 -22.77 61.94 -18.35
C LEU A 589 -21.69 61.26 -17.51
N THR A 590 -22.12 60.33 -16.66
CA THR A 590 -21.23 59.34 -16.05
C THR A 590 -21.37 58.02 -16.79
N VAL A 591 -20.30 57.60 -17.47
CA VAL A 591 -20.28 56.36 -18.27
C VAL A 591 -19.55 55.27 -17.50
N VAL A 592 -20.05 54.04 -17.57
CA VAL A 592 -19.34 52.88 -17.03
C VAL A 592 -18.17 52.54 -17.96
N GLY A 593 -16.95 52.64 -17.45
CA GLY A 593 -15.71 52.28 -18.12
C GLY A 593 -15.48 50.76 -18.18
N PRO A 594 -14.31 50.33 -18.68
CA PRO A 594 -13.94 48.92 -18.72
C PRO A 594 -13.88 48.31 -17.32
N ARG A 595 -13.95 46.97 -17.26
CA ARG A 595 -13.75 46.25 -16.01
C ARG A 595 -12.30 46.43 -15.53
N PRO A 596 -12.06 46.59 -14.22
CA PRO A 596 -10.69 46.56 -13.69
C PRO A 596 -9.98 45.26 -14.05
N MET A 597 -8.68 45.34 -14.31
CA MET A 597 -7.84 44.16 -14.51
C MET A 597 -7.27 43.72 -13.16
N ILE A 598 -7.41 42.43 -12.83
CA ILE A 598 -6.98 41.82 -11.57
C ILE A 598 -6.02 40.68 -11.91
N GLU A 599 -4.95 40.54 -11.13
CA GLU A 599 -4.02 39.41 -11.25
C GLU A 599 -4.63 38.13 -10.66
N VAL A 600 -4.47 37.00 -11.36
CA VAL A 600 -4.94 35.70 -10.85
C VAL A 600 -4.09 35.29 -9.64
N PRO A 601 -4.70 35.02 -8.47
CA PRO A 601 -3.97 34.51 -7.32
C PRO A 601 -3.49 33.07 -7.55
N SER A 602 -2.34 32.73 -6.96
CA SER A 602 -1.84 31.34 -6.99
C SER A 602 -2.79 30.41 -6.22
N LEU A 603 -3.10 29.25 -6.81
CA LEU A 603 -3.88 28.20 -6.17
C LEU A 603 -3.02 27.17 -5.42
N ALA A 604 -1.69 27.35 -5.41
CA ALA A 604 -0.76 26.47 -4.72
C ALA A 604 -1.09 26.41 -3.21
N GLY A 605 -1.56 25.24 -2.76
CA GLY A 605 -1.96 24.98 -1.37
C GLY A 605 -3.46 24.76 -1.16
N ALA A 606 -4.31 25.02 -2.16
CA ALA A 606 -5.73 24.64 -2.11
C ALA A 606 -5.88 23.12 -2.27
N LYS A 607 -6.43 22.46 -1.24
CA LYS A 607 -6.61 20.99 -1.20
C LYS A 607 -8.01 20.56 -1.59
N THR A 608 -8.96 21.49 -1.68
CA THR A 608 -10.34 21.22 -2.03
C THR A 608 -10.83 22.21 -3.08
N GLU A 609 -11.80 21.78 -3.90
CA GLU A 609 -12.44 22.65 -4.89
C GLU A 609 -13.04 23.88 -4.23
N ALA A 610 -13.69 23.73 -3.06
CA ALA A 610 -14.24 24.85 -2.31
C ALA A 610 -13.18 25.87 -1.87
N GLN A 611 -11.97 25.43 -1.51
CA GLN A 611 -10.87 26.34 -1.16
C GLN A 611 -10.35 27.08 -2.40
N ALA A 612 -10.17 26.38 -3.51
CA ALA A 612 -9.72 26.99 -4.76
C ALA A 612 -10.75 28.01 -5.30
N GLN A 613 -12.03 27.65 -5.29
CA GLN A 613 -13.13 28.54 -5.67
C GLN A 613 -13.25 29.74 -4.72
N GLY A 614 -13.01 29.54 -3.41
CA GLY A 614 -12.96 30.62 -2.42
C GLY A 614 -11.87 31.65 -2.73
N ILE A 615 -10.64 31.18 -3.01
CA ILE A 615 -9.51 32.05 -3.38
C ILE A 615 -9.82 32.89 -4.62
N LEU A 616 -10.43 32.29 -5.66
CA LEU A 616 -10.80 33.00 -6.89
C LEU A 616 -11.95 34.00 -6.67
N ALA A 617 -12.94 33.63 -5.86
CA ALA A 617 -14.07 34.51 -5.53
C ALA A 617 -13.63 35.72 -4.68
N GLU A 618 -12.75 35.53 -3.71
CA GLU A 618 -12.15 36.61 -2.90
C GLU A 618 -11.34 37.59 -3.76
N ALA A 619 -10.68 37.10 -4.80
CA ALA A 619 -9.97 37.93 -5.77
C ALA A 619 -10.90 38.64 -6.78
N GLY A 620 -12.20 38.38 -6.77
CA GLY A 620 -13.18 39.05 -7.64
C GLY A 620 -13.39 38.40 -9.02
N PHE A 621 -13.04 37.11 -9.16
CA PHE A 621 -13.35 36.29 -10.33
C PHE A 621 -14.63 35.45 -10.11
N VAL A 622 -15.18 34.92 -11.20
CA VAL A 622 -16.30 33.96 -11.14
C VAL A 622 -15.70 32.55 -11.16
N PRO A 623 -15.75 31.78 -10.07
CA PRO A 623 -15.19 30.42 -10.06
C PRO A 623 -16.00 29.48 -10.96
N GLY A 624 -15.32 28.79 -11.86
CA GLY A 624 -15.88 27.67 -12.63
C GLY A 624 -15.75 26.33 -11.89
N PRO A 625 -16.36 25.25 -12.44
CA PRO A 625 -16.14 23.89 -11.93
C PRO A 625 -14.65 23.51 -12.07
N ALA A 626 -14.14 22.72 -11.13
CA ALA A 626 -12.79 22.19 -11.22
C ALA A 626 -12.59 21.33 -12.49
N ALA A 627 -11.45 21.49 -13.15
CA ALA A 627 -11.04 20.69 -14.29
C ALA A 627 -9.75 19.90 -13.98
N ALA A 628 -9.60 18.74 -14.62
CA ALA A 628 -8.40 17.93 -14.50
C ALA A 628 -7.28 18.53 -15.34
N GLY A 629 -6.16 18.84 -14.69
CA GLY A 629 -4.94 19.36 -15.30
C GLY A 629 -3.87 18.28 -15.50
N ASN A 630 -2.60 18.69 -15.42
CA ASN A 630 -1.45 17.81 -15.63
C ASN A 630 -1.34 16.72 -14.54
N PRO A 631 -0.65 15.59 -14.81
CA PRO A 631 -0.36 14.58 -13.80
C PRO A 631 0.44 15.16 -12.62
N ALA A 632 0.18 14.66 -11.40
CA ALA A 632 0.92 15.09 -10.21
C ALA A 632 2.44 14.78 -10.33
N PRO A 633 3.33 15.78 -10.19
CA PRO A 633 4.77 15.55 -10.12
C PRO A 633 5.18 14.81 -8.82
N GLU A 634 6.38 14.22 -8.79
CA GLU A 634 6.88 13.43 -7.65
C GLU A 634 6.94 14.31 -6.37
N GLY A 635 6.09 14.00 -5.37
CA GLY A 635 5.95 14.76 -4.12
C GLY A 635 4.62 15.53 -3.98
N GLU A 636 3.87 15.73 -5.05
CA GLU A 636 2.53 16.34 -5.04
C GLU A 636 1.42 15.29 -5.04
N LYS A 637 0.28 15.59 -4.43
CA LYS A 637 -0.86 14.65 -4.34
C LYS A 637 -1.82 14.87 -5.51
N PRO A 638 -2.24 13.82 -6.23
CA PRO A 638 -3.37 13.93 -7.16
C PRO A 638 -4.59 14.57 -6.49
N GLY A 639 -5.19 15.55 -7.16
CA GLY A 639 -6.31 16.34 -6.63
C GLY A 639 -5.96 17.67 -5.95
N SER A 640 -4.68 18.02 -5.75
CA SER A 640 -4.32 19.41 -5.35
C SER A 640 -4.39 20.37 -6.55
N PHE A 641 -4.80 21.62 -6.29
CA PHE A 641 -4.93 22.65 -7.32
C PHE A 641 -3.62 23.42 -7.50
N TYR A 642 -3.28 23.73 -8.75
CA TYR A 642 -1.99 24.36 -9.08
C TYR A 642 -2.10 25.57 -10.01
N ASP A 643 -3.13 25.64 -10.85
CA ASP A 643 -3.32 26.72 -11.84
C ASP A 643 -4.80 26.89 -12.19
N THR A 644 -5.13 27.81 -13.09
CA THR A 644 -6.48 28.01 -13.65
C THR A 644 -6.51 27.79 -15.15
N ASP A 645 -7.70 27.62 -15.74
CA ASP A 645 -7.93 27.79 -17.17
C ASP A 645 -8.89 28.97 -17.39
N PRO A 646 -8.48 30.03 -18.11
CA PRO A 646 -7.13 30.28 -18.66
C PRO A 646 -6.01 30.42 -17.59
N PRO A 647 -4.73 30.16 -17.93
CA PRO A 647 -3.62 30.06 -16.97
C PRO A 647 -3.23 31.39 -16.31
N GLY A 648 -2.77 31.32 -15.06
CA GLY A 648 -2.09 32.40 -14.35
C GLY A 648 -0.55 32.31 -14.49
N PRO A 649 0.23 33.40 -14.31
CA PRO A 649 -0.13 34.74 -13.84
C PRO A 649 -0.35 35.71 -15.01
N GLY A 650 -1.54 36.27 -15.11
CA GLY A 650 -1.85 37.33 -16.06
C GLY A 650 -3.00 38.20 -15.56
N PRO A 651 -3.05 39.49 -15.95
CA PRO A 651 -4.15 40.36 -15.60
C PRO A 651 -5.39 39.98 -16.41
N TYR A 652 -6.49 39.66 -15.73
CA TYR A 652 -7.79 39.39 -16.36
C TYR A 652 -8.85 40.40 -15.90
N PRO A 653 -9.84 40.72 -16.74
CA PRO A 653 -10.96 41.55 -16.31
C PRO A 653 -11.66 40.95 -15.08
N MET A 654 -12.04 41.78 -14.11
CA MET A 654 -12.86 41.37 -12.97
C MET A 654 -14.12 40.65 -13.46
N PHE A 655 -14.59 39.64 -12.71
CA PHE A 655 -15.69 38.74 -13.09
C PHE A 655 -15.45 37.83 -14.30
N THR A 656 -14.20 37.68 -14.75
CA THR A 656 -13.85 36.60 -15.68
C THR A 656 -14.08 35.24 -15.02
N THR A 657 -14.58 34.28 -15.78
CA THR A 657 -14.73 32.90 -15.31
C THR A 657 -13.40 32.16 -15.39
N LEU A 658 -12.92 31.65 -14.25
CA LEU A 658 -11.67 30.89 -14.16
C LEU A 658 -11.97 29.50 -13.60
N GLN A 659 -11.54 28.44 -14.29
CA GLN A 659 -11.67 27.06 -13.82
C GLN A 659 -10.42 26.65 -13.04
N PRO A 660 -10.54 26.19 -11.78
CA PRO A 660 -9.41 25.64 -11.06
C PRO A 660 -8.90 24.34 -11.69
N LEU A 661 -7.59 24.24 -11.96
CA LEU A 661 -6.94 23.03 -12.47
C LEU A 661 -6.35 22.21 -11.32
N ALA A 662 -6.82 20.97 -11.17
CA ALA A 662 -6.31 20.01 -10.20
C ALA A 662 -5.34 19.01 -10.86
N PHE A 663 -4.31 18.58 -10.14
CA PHE A 663 -3.43 17.52 -10.65
C PHE A 663 -4.21 16.22 -10.89
N ALA A 664 -4.07 15.67 -12.10
CA ALA A 664 -4.67 14.38 -12.45
C ALA A 664 -3.90 13.21 -11.81
N ALA A 665 -4.61 12.10 -11.57
CA ALA A 665 -3.94 10.83 -11.25
C ALA A 665 -3.06 10.40 -12.44
N PRO A 666 -1.87 9.84 -12.19
CA PRO A 666 -1.06 9.25 -13.26
C PRO A 666 -1.91 8.22 -14.00
N ALA A 667 -2.05 8.37 -15.32
CA ALA A 667 -2.74 7.37 -16.12
C ALA A 667 -2.01 6.02 -15.96
N PRO A 668 -2.73 4.89 -15.80
CA PRO A 668 -2.10 3.58 -15.91
C PRO A 668 -1.42 3.48 -17.28
N PRO A 669 -0.21 2.90 -17.38
CA PRO A 669 0.45 2.74 -18.67
C PRO A 669 -0.46 1.94 -19.59
N ALA A 670 -0.71 2.48 -20.79
CA ALA A 670 -1.47 1.76 -21.81
C ALA A 670 -0.79 0.42 -22.08
N GLU A 671 -1.55 -0.66 -21.95
CA GLU A 671 -1.06 -2.01 -22.21
C GLU A 671 -0.54 -2.09 -23.65
N PRO A 672 0.72 -2.51 -23.88
CA PRO A 672 1.27 -2.58 -25.22
C PRO A 672 0.54 -3.67 -26.03
N GLU A 673 0.33 -3.43 -27.33
CA GLU A 673 -0.21 -4.46 -28.24
C GLU A 673 0.77 -5.65 -28.25
N MET A 674 0.31 -6.81 -27.77
CA MET A 674 1.10 -8.05 -27.69
C MET A 674 0.74 -8.96 -28.85
N ARG A 675 1.73 -9.48 -29.58
CA ARG A 675 1.54 -10.54 -30.58
C ARG A 675 2.45 -11.73 -30.30
N PRO A 676 2.04 -12.96 -30.66
CA PRO A 676 2.91 -14.12 -30.51
C PRO A 676 4.09 -14.05 -31.48
N VAL A 677 5.30 -14.39 -31.00
CA VAL A 677 6.49 -14.51 -31.86
C VAL A 677 6.25 -15.57 -32.96
N PRO A 678 6.51 -15.26 -34.25
CA PRO A 678 6.23 -16.17 -35.36
C PRO A 678 6.91 -17.55 -35.24
N GLY A 679 6.23 -18.58 -35.71
CA GLY A 679 6.71 -19.96 -35.74
C GLY A 679 7.85 -20.18 -36.74
N VAL A 680 9.10 -20.08 -36.29
CA VAL A 680 10.30 -20.24 -37.14
C VAL A 680 11.16 -21.47 -36.81
N LYS A 681 10.70 -22.36 -35.92
CA LYS A 681 11.44 -23.58 -35.54
C LYS A 681 11.65 -24.50 -36.75
N GLY A 682 12.87 -25.01 -36.93
CA GLY A 682 13.26 -25.91 -38.01
C GLY A 682 13.45 -25.22 -39.36
N MET A 683 13.34 -23.90 -39.44
CA MET A 683 13.60 -23.13 -40.65
C MET A 683 15.06 -22.72 -40.75
N GLU A 684 15.53 -22.46 -41.97
CA GLU A 684 16.83 -21.83 -42.18
C GLU A 684 16.81 -20.38 -41.66
N PRO A 685 17.94 -19.88 -41.09
CA PRO A 685 17.99 -18.54 -40.50
C PRO A 685 17.60 -17.42 -41.46
N GLY A 686 17.93 -17.53 -42.75
CA GLY A 686 17.55 -16.53 -43.76
C GLY A 686 16.03 -16.40 -43.90
N LYS A 687 15.33 -17.54 -44.03
CA LYS A 687 13.87 -17.59 -44.18
C LYS A 687 13.14 -17.19 -42.89
N ALA A 688 13.70 -17.55 -41.73
CA ALA A 688 13.18 -17.14 -40.43
C ALA A 688 13.19 -15.62 -40.26
N LYS A 689 14.26 -14.94 -40.71
CA LYS A 689 14.36 -13.47 -40.65
C LYS A 689 13.32 -12.76 -41.50
N GLU A 690 13.01 -13.29 -42.69
CA GLU A 690 11.97 -12.74 -43.56
C GLU A 690 10.57 -12.85 -42.93
N ILE A 691 10.26 -13.98 -42.30
CA ILE A 691 8.97 -14.19 -41.63
C ILE A 691 8.82 -13.26 -40.43
N ILE A 692 9.88 -13.04 -39.66
CA ILE A 692 9.88 -12.13 -38.49
C ILE A 692 9.70 -10.67 -38.93
N ARG A 693 10.25 -10.26 -40.08
CA ARG A 693 10.11 -8.89 -40.61
C ARG A 693 8.84 -8.63 -41.42
N LYS A 694 8.08 -9.66 -41.77
CA LYS A 694 7.01 -9.59 -42.78
C LYS A 694 5.96 -8.50 -42.53
N ASP A 695 5.64 -8.23 -41.27
CA ASP A 695 4.64 -7.24 -40.86
C ASP A 695 5.24 -6.03 -40.13
N GLY A 696 6.57 -5.97 -39.98
CA GLY A 696 7.27 -4.91 -39.26
C GLY A 696 6.93 -4.83 -37.77
N PHE A 697 6.32 -5.88 -37.19
CA PHE A 697 5.93 -5.89 -35.78
C PHE A 697 7.08 -6.29 -34.86
N PHE A 698 7.96 -7.20 -35.32
CA PHE A 698 9.16 -7.65 -34.61
C PHE A 698 10.44 -7.25 -35.32
N GLU A 699 11.50 -7.02 -34.55
CA GLU A 699 12.84 -6.79 -35.08
C GLU A 699 13.65 -8.08 -35.10
N VAL A 700 14.53 -8.23 -36.09
CA VAL A 700 15.44 -9.38 -36.17
C VAL A 700 16.69 -9.08 -35.37
N GLY A 701 16.96 -9.91 -34.37
CA GLY A 701 18.15 -9.86 -33.55
C GLY A 701 19.32 -10.68 -34.12
N THR A 702 20.21 -11.07 -33.23
CA THR A 702 21.42 -11.84 -33.57
C THR A 702 21.08 -13.30 -33.87
N VAL A 703 21.92 -13.93 -34.69
CA VAL A 703 21.89 -15.38 -34.95
C VAL A 703 23.07 -15.98 -34.22
N SER A 704 22.80 -16.86 -33.26
CA SER A 704 23.79 -17.46 -32.38
C SER A 704 23.76 -18.98 -32.46
N ALA A 705 24.85 -19.63 -32.09
CA ALA A 705 24.92 -21.08 -31.94
C ALA A 705 23.98 -21.54 -30.82
N GLY A 706 23.08 -22.47 -31.13
CA GLY A 706 22.22 -23.19 -30.18
C GLY A 706 22.88 -24.47 -29.70
N LYS A 707 22.08 -25.38 -29.13
CA LYS A 707 22.58 -26.67 -28.64
C LYS A 707 22.92 -27.61 -29.82
N PRO A 708 23.77 -28.63 -29.60
CA PRO A 708 23.98 -29.70 -30.56
C PRO A 708 22.65 -30.31 -30.98
N ALA A 709 22.49 -30.56 -32.27
CA ALA A 709 21.30 -31.19 -32.82
C ALA A 709 21.13 -32.59 -32.20
N THR A 710 19.96 -32.86 -31.65
CA THR A 710 19.61 -34.17 -31.08
C THR A 710 18.42 -34.77 -31.83
N GLY A 711 18.44 -36.09 -32.05
CA GLY A 711 17.38 -36.80 -32.78
C GLY A 711 17.23 -36.32 -34.23
N ASP A 712 16.00 -35.98 -34.64
CA ASP A 712 15.63 -35.56 -36.00
C ASP A 712 15.92 -34.06 -36.30
N GLU A 713 16.52 -33.31 -35.36
CA GLU A 713 16.87 -31.91 -35.58
C GLU A 713 17.96 -31.78 -36.65
N LYS A 714 17.69 -31.01 -37.73
CA LYS A 714 18.69 -30.75 -38.78
C LYS A 714 19.67 -29.66 -38.33
N PRO A 715 21.00 -29.94 -38.26
CA PRO A 715 22.00 -28.91 -38.01
C PRO A 715 21.89 -27.77 -39.02
N GLY A 716 22.08 -26.52 -38.56
CA GLY A 716 21.94 -25.33 -39.39
C GLY A 716 20.52 -24.74 -39.46
N THR A 717 19.54 -25.31 -38.77
CA THR A 717 18.17 -24.77 -38.67
C THR A 717 17.89 -24.15 -37.30
N VAL A 718 16.91 -23.24 -37.23
CA VAL A 718 16.53 -22.52 -36.00
C VAL A 718 15.94 -23.50 -34.98
N GLN A 719 16.60 -23.63 -33.82
CA GLN A 719 16.21 -24.51 -32.72
C GLN A 719 15.19 -23.84 -31.79
N TYR A 720 15.43 -22.57 -31.43
CA TYR A 720 14.53 -21.73 -30.64
C TYR A 720 14.84 -20.24 -30.85
N THR A 721 13.96 -19.37 -30.38
CA THR A 721 14.12 -17.91 -30.38
C THR A 721 14.03 -17.35 -28.97
N THR A 722 14.55 -16.13 -28.78
CA THR A 722 14.33 -15.33 -27.57
C THR A 722 13.81 -13.96 -27.97
N PRO A 723 12.57 -13.56 -27.61
CA PRO A 723 11.56 -14.35 -26.86
C PRO A 723 11.13 -15.63 -27.58
N GLY A 724 10.59 -16.58 -26.80
CA GLY A 724 10.25 -17.93 -27.27
C GLY A 724 9.17 -17.95 -28.35
N ILE A 725 9.23 -18.93 -29.23
CA ILE A 725 8.25 -19.11 -30.31
C ILE A 725 6.84 -19.22 -29.72
N GLY A 726 5.91 -18.39 -30.22
CA GLY A 726 4.54 -18.30 -29.70
C GLY A 726 4.37 -17.48 -28.42
N GLN A 727 5.45 -17.01 -27.78
CA GLN A 727 5.32 -16.12 -26.63
C GLN A 727 4.80 -14.75 -27.07
N PRO A 728 3.80 -14.18 -26.38
CA PRO A 728 3.34 -12.83 -26.65
C PRO A 728 4.43 -11.82 -26.31
N ALA A 729 4.76 -10.96 -27.26
CA ALA A 729 5.77 -9.92 -27.12
C ALA A 729 5.25 -8.60 -27.74
N PRO A 730 5.66 -7.44 -27.20
CA PRO A 730 5.19 -6.14 -27.66
C PRO A 730 5.83 -5.73 -29.00
N LYS A 731 5.19 -4.78 -29.69
CA LYS A 731 5.71 -4.19 -30.94
C LYS A 731 7.12 -3.63 -30.76
N GLY A 732 8.02 -3.95 -31.69
CA GLY A 732 9.43 -3.54 -31.66
C GLY A 732 10.35 -4.49 -30.89
N THR A 733 9.84 -5.61 -30.36
CA THR A 733 10.68 -6.62 -29.68
C THR A 733 11.68 -7.25 -30.66
N THR A 734 12.95 -7.31 -30.26
CA THR A 734 14.01 -7.97 -31.00
C THR A 734 14.01 -9.49 -30.75
N VAL A 735 13.80 -10.28 -31.80
CA VAL A 735 13.78 -11.74 -31.76
C VAL A 735 15.16 -12.28 -32.16
N ASN A 736 15.90 -12.81 -31.18
CA ASN A 736 17.17 -13.49 -31.39
C ASN A 736 16.95 -14.94 -31.82
N LEU A 737 17.76 -15.45 -32.75
CA LEU A 737 17.65 -16.79 -33.34
C LEU A 737 18.80 -17.68 -32.86
N TYR A 738 18.50 -18.88 -32.36
CA TYR A 738 19.52 -19.86 -31.96
C TYR A 738 19.45 -21.07 -32.88
N VAL A 739 20.58 -21.39 -33.54
CA VAL A 739 20.66 -22.38 -34.63
C VAL A 739 21.33 -23.66 -34.14
N ALA A 740 20.72 -24.82 -34.40
CA ALA A 740 21.25 -26.11 -33.98
C ALA A 740 22.65 -26.36 -34.59
N VAL A 741 23.63 -26.67 -33.74
CA VAL A 741 25.02 -26.98 -34.16
C VAL A 741 25.19 -28.48 -34.39
N PRO A 742 26.10 -28.93 -35.27
CA PRO A 742 26.32 -30.36 -35.48
C PRO A 742 26.83 -31.06 -34.20
N ALA A 743 26.28 -32.24 -33.90
CA ALA A 743 26.76 -33.06 -32.78
C ALA A 743 28.16 -33.61 -33.11
N VAL A 744 29.16 -33.23 -32.32
CA VAL A 744 30.55 -33.71 -32.49
C VAL A 744 30.74 -34.94 -31.61
N ALA A 745 31.19 -36.05 -32.19
CA ALA A 745 31.67 -37.22 -31.47
C ALA A 745 33.13 -37.00 -31.06
N VAL A 746 33.46 -37.18 -29.78
CA VAL A 746 34.86 -37.22 -29.30
C VAL A 746 35.01 -38.30 -28.23
N GLU A 747 36.02 -39.15 -28.45
CA GLU A 747 36.60 -40.18 -27.58
C GLU A 747 37.24 -39.60 -26.29
N PRO A 748 37.58 -40.44 -25.28
CA PRO A 748 37.93 -39.97 -23.95
C PRO A 748 39.41 -39.61 -23.85
N ASP A 749 39.71 -38.33 -23.57
CA ASP A 749 40.95 -37.92 -22.95
C ASP A 749 40.65 -37.12 -21.67
N ALA A 750 41.51 -37.34 -20.67
CA ALA A 750 41.35 -36.99 -19.26
C ALA A 750 40.86 -35.54 -18.98
N PRO A 751 40.05 -35.33 -17.93
CA PRO A 751 39.57 -33.99 -17.59
C PRO A 751 40.73 -33.13 -17.08
N ALA A 752 41.09 -32.12 -17.88
CA ALA A 752 41.78 -30.95 -17.38
C ALA A 752 40.83 -30.18 -16.45
N ALA A 753 41.37 -29.70 -15.32
CA ALA A 753 40.65 -28.88 -14.36
C ALA A 753 39.91 -27.70 -15.05
N PRO A 754 38.72 -27.32 -14.57
CA PRO A 754 38.00 -26.19 -15.13
C PRO A 754 38.89 -24.94 -15.08
N PRO A 755 38.95 -24.13 -16.15
CA PRO A 755 39.72 -22.90 -16.14
C PRO A 755 39.15 -21.96 -15.07
N ASP A 756 40.05 -21.35 -14.28
CA ASP A 756 39.67 -20.34 -13.29
C ASP A 756 38.77 -19.28 -13.95
N PRO A 757 37.64 -18.93 -13.32
CA PRO A 757 36.76 -17.89 -13.84
C PRO A 757 37.54 -16.57 -13.96
N ALA A 758 37.32 -15.86 -15.07
CA ALA A 758 38.02 -14.62 -15.36
C ALA A 758 37.92 -13.61 -14.19
N PRO A 759 39.01 -12.91 -13.83
CA PRO A 759 39.01 -11.97 -12.71
C PRO A 759 37.98 -10.85 -12.93
N LEU A 760 37.27 -10.48 -11.87
CA LEU A 760 36.29 -9.39 -11.89
C LEU A 760 36.99 -8.08 -12.34
N ALA A 761 36.35 -7.35 -13.25
CA ALA A 761 36.89 -6.09 -13.75
C ALA A 761 36.92 -5.01 -12.64
N ALA A 762 37.95 -4.17 -12.63
CA ALA A 762 38.08 -3.07 -11.66
C ALA A 762 36.85 -2.15 -11.67
N GLY A 763 36.35 -1.83 -10.48
CA GLY A 763 35.15 -1.03 -10.26
C GLY A 763 35.44 0.41 -9.87
N ASP A 764 34.39 1.20 -9.65
CA ASP A 764 34.47 2.63 -9.33
C ASP A 764 34.60 2.97 -7.82
N GLY A 765 35.00 2.00 -6.99
CA GLY A 765 35.64 2.20 -5.67
C GLY A 765 34.82 2.78 -4.51
N ASP A 766 33.76 3.57 -4.73
CA ASP A 766 32.99 4.19 -3.65
C ASP A 766 31.75 3.36 -3.27
N TRP A 767 31.88 2.46 -2.30
CA TRP A 767 30.74 1.70 -1.75
C TRP A 767 30.08 2.37 -0.54
N ARG A 768 30.54 3.54 -0.08
CA ARG A 768 30.01 4.15 1.16
C ARG A 768 28.58 4.66 0.97
N GLY A 769 27.72 4.39 1.95
CA GLY A 769 26.32 4.83 1.95
C GLY A 769 25.32 3.71 1.74
N LEU A 770 24.06 4.08 1.49
CA LEU A 770 22.94 3.16 1.33
C LEU A 770 22.74 2.81 -0.15
N TRP A 771 22.56 1.53 -0.42
CA TRP A 771 22.45 0.96 -1.75
C TRP A 771 21.23 0.06 -1.87
N GLU A 772 20.66 0.05 -3.07
CA GLU A 772 19.56 -0.82 -3.46
C GLU A 772 19.97 -1.69 -4.65
N LEU A 773 19.73 -3.00 -4.52
CA LEU A 773 19.95 -4.02 -5.54
C LEU A 773 18.60 -4.46 -6.12
N SER A 774 18.51 -4.43 -7.44
CA SER A 774 17.32 -4.80 -8.23
C SER A 774 17.74 -5.49 -9.52
N ASP A 775 16.80 -6.03 -10.30
CA ASP A 775 17.05 -6.64 -11.61
C ASP A 775 18.14 -7.74 -11.59
N PHE A 776 18.02 -8.68 -10.65
CA PHE A 776 18.98 -9.78 -10.50
C PHE A 776 18.95 -10.72 -11.73
N SER A 777 20.12 -10.97 -12.30
CA SER A 777 20.38 -11.98 -13.32
C SER A 777 21.55 -12.84 -12.88
N THR A 778 21.36 -14.14 -12.87
CA THR A 778 22.36 -15.12 -12.44
C THR A 778 22.54 -16.19 -13.52
N ASP A 779 23.74 -16.73 -13.59
CA ASP A 779 24.10 -17.94 -14.35
C ASP A 779 23.49 -19.22 -13.74
N SER A 780 23.15 -19.21 -12.45
CA SER A 780 22.59 -20.36 -11.72
C SER A 780 21.07 -20.43 -11.79
N ALA A 781 20.55 -21.62 -12.15
CA ALA A 781 19.10 -21.89 -12.14
C ALA A 781 18.49 -21.89 -10.72
N SER A 782 19.25 -22.30 -9.69
CA SER A 782 18.78 -22.36 -8.30
C SER A 782 18.63 -20.96 -7.67
N ALA A 783 19.54 -20.04 -8.00
CA ALA A 783 19.51 -18.67 -7.51
C ALA A 783 18.42 -17.82 -8.20
N ARG A 784 18.09 -18.09 -9.47
CA ARG A 784 17.02 -17.41 -10.24
C ARG A 784 15.65 -17.48 -9.56
N GLN A 785 15.33 -18.60 -8.92
CA GLN A 785 14.02 -18.85 -8.32
C GLN A 785 13.84 -18.19 -6.94
N SER A 786 14.94 -17.85 -6.27
CA SER A 786 14.92 -17.19 -4.94
C SER A 786 15.00 -15.67 -5.01
N LEU A 787 15.43 -15.12 -6.15
CA LEU A 787 15.69 -13.69 -6.35
C LEU A 787 14.63 -12.99 -7.23
N SER A 788 13.62 -13.72 -7.72
CA SER A 788 12.71 -13.24 -8.76
C SER A 788 11.72 -12.13 -8.34
N ASP A 789 11.60 -11.82 -7.04
CA ASP A 789 10.70 -10.76 -6.53
C ASP A 789 11.31 -9.90 -5.41
N GLY A 790 12.63 -10.00 -5.15
CA GLY A 790 13.27 -9.36 -3.99
C GLY A 790 14.08 -8.11 -4.35
N VAL A 791 13.68 -6.93 -3.86
CA VAL A 791 14.59 -5.78 -3.75
C VAL A 791 15.42 -5.94 -2.49
N LEU A 792 16.75 -5.87 -2.58
CA LEU A 792 17.64 -5.91 -1.41
C LEU A 792 18.23 -4.53 -1.16
N ARG A 793 18.32 -4.11 0.10
CA ARG A 793 19.03 -2.89 0.49
C ARG A 793 20.21 -3.24 1.37
N PHE A 794 21.35 -2.62 1.14
CA PHE A 794 22.50 -2.75 2.02
C PHE A 794 23.15 -1.39 2.26
N ARG A 795 23.86 -1.25 3.37
CA ARG A 795 24.61 -0.05 3.71
C ARG A 795 26.04 -0.41 4.03
N VAL A 796 26.97 0.41 3.55
CA VAL A 796 28.38 0.37 3.98
C VAL A 796 28.69 1.67 4.72
N GLU A 797 29.00 1.57 6.00
CA GLU A 797 29.33 2.72 6.86
C GLU A 797 30.51 2.40 7.78
N GLU A 798 31.21 3.41 8.28
CA GLU A 798 32.25 3.19 9.29
C GLU A 798 31.61 3.00 10.66
N ALA A 799 31.95 1.88 11.31
CA ALA A 799 31.66 1.64 12.72
C ALA A 799 32.89 0.99 13.37
N ASP A 800 33.23 1.43 14.59
CA ASP A 800 34.39 0.92 15.34
C ASP A 800 35.74 1.00 14.59
N GLY A 801 35.90 2.02 13.72
CA GLY A 801 37.11 2.25 12.96
C GLY A 801 37.32 1.33 11.75
N ARG A 802 36.32 0.52 11.37
CA ARG A 802 36.34 -0.34 10.18
C ARG A 802 35.06 -0.18 9.34
N PRO A 803 35.08 -0.46 8.02
CA PRO A 803 33.87 -0.45 7.22
C PRO A 803 32.98 -1.66 7.57
N MET A 804 31.70 -1.42 7.83
CA MET A 804 30.71 -2.45 8.13
C MET A 804 29.68 -2.56 7.02
N PHE A 805 29.42 -3.77 6.56
CA PHE A 805 28.34 -4.09 5.62
C PHE A 805 27.09 -4.49 6.41
N ARG A 806 25.98 -3.79 6.18
CA ARG A 806 24.66 -4.06 6.79
C ARG A 806 23.64 -4.37 5.72
N LEU A 807 23.08 -5.57 5.75
CA LEU A 807 22.01 -6.01 4.85
C LEU A 807 20.64 -5.79 5.49
N TYR A 808 19.68 -5.27 4.73
CA TYR A 808 18.30 -5.02 5.13
C TYR A 808 17.34 -5.84 4.26
N SER A 809 16.34 -6.43 4.90
CA SER A 809 15.25 -7.15 4.24
C SER A 809 13.94 -6.40 4.42
N ASN A 810 13.13 -6.36 3.36
CA ASN A 810 11.80 -5.75 3.37
C ASN A 810 10.75 -6.79 3.79
N ARG A 811 10.13 -6.60 4.95
CA ARG A 811 8.97 -7.38 5.41
C ARG A 811 7.81 -6.40 5.58
N ASN A 812 6.74 -6.56 4.78
CA ASN A 812 5.51 -5.76 4.85
C ASN A 812 5.67 -4.25 4.61
N GLY A 813 6.68 -3.83 3.81
CA GLY A 813 6.92 -2.41 3.51
C GLY A 813 7.88 -1.71 4.48
N GLU A 814 8.34 -2.39 5.53
CA GLU A 814 9.36 -1.90 6.46
C GLU A 814 10.69 -2.64 6.26
N TRP A 815 11.80 -1.88 6.25
CA TRP A 815 13.15 -2.39 6.08
C TRP A 815 13.79 -2.70 7.44
N LYS A 816 14.03 -3.98 7.75
CA LYS A 816 14.70 -4.40 8.99
C LYS A 816 16.11 -4.93 8.71
N LYS A 817 17.06 -4.64 9.61
CA LYS A 817 18.44 -5.17 9.55
C LYS A 817 18.38 -6.69 9.67
N PHE A 818 18.94 -7.38 8.69
CA PHE A 818 18.96 -8.83 8.59
C PHE A 818 20.32 -9.41 9.00
N PHE A 819 21.42 -8.80 8.57
CA PHE A 819 22.77 -9.32 8.78
C PHE A 819 23.83 -8.20 8.71
N ASP A 820 24.90 -8.29 9.49
CA ASP A 820 26.04 -7.36 9.40
C ASP A 820 27.40 -7.96 9.73
N PHE A 821 28.43 -7.52 9.00
CA PHE A 821 29.80 -8.02 9.13
C PHE A 821 30.83 -6.97 8.65
N PRO A 822 32.08 -7.04 9.13
CA PRO A 822 33.15 -6.15 8.70
C PRO A 822 33.57 -6.47 7.26
N VAL A 823 33.82 -5.42 6.47
CA VAL A 823 34.23 -5.53 5.07
C VAL A 823 35.45 -4.66 4.78
N GLU A 824 36.22 -5.05 3.77
CA GLU A 824 37.28 -4.25 3.19
C GLU A 824 36.96 -3.91 1.73
N ILE A 825 37.44 -2.75 1.28
CA ILE A 825 37.41 -2.34 -0.12
C ILE A 825 38.86 -2.27 -0.59
N ASP A 826 39.22 -3.10 -1.55
CA ASP A 826 40.60 -3.14 -2.04
C ASP A 826 40.96 -1.91 -2.90
N ARG A 827 42.22 -1.84 -3.34
CA ARG A 827 42.74 -0.72 -4.15
C ARG A 827 42.10 -0.62 -5.55
N VAL A 828 41.40 -1.66 -6.00
CA VAL A 828 40.72 -1.72 -7.31
C VAL A 828 39.19 -1.67 -7.18
N GLY A 829 38.68 -1.34 -5.98
CA GLY A 829 37.28 -1.06 -5.72
C GLY A 829 36.39 -2.29 -5.51
N ILE A 830 36.98 -3.45 -5.22
CA ILE A 830 36.26 -4.69 -4.93
C ILE A 830 35.97 -4.75 -3.43
N LEU A 831 34.70 -4.96 -3.07
CA LEU A 831 34.26 -5.13 -1.69
C LEU A 831 34.27 -6.62 -1.32
N ARG A 832 34.94 -6.96 -0.22
CA ARG A 832 35.08 -8.32 0.32
C ARG A 832 34.84 -8.33 1.83
N ALA A 833 34.56 -9.50 2.40
CA ALA A 833 34.59 -9.65 3.86
C ALA A 833 36.01 -9.39 4.41
N ASP A 834 36.10 -8.78 5.60
CA ASP A 834 37.39 -8.47 6.23
C ASP A 834 38.18 -9.76 6.52
N PRO A 835 39.44 -9.89 6.04
CA PRO A 835 40.25 -11.10 6.25
C PRO A 835 40.60 -11.38 7.72
N GLY A 836 40.56 -10.37 8.59
CA GLY A 836 40.69 -10.55 10.04
C GLY A 836 39.47 -11.24 10.62
N PHE A 837 38.28 -10.72 10.29
CA PHE A 837 37.00 -11.32 10.67
C PHE A 837 36.84 -12.77 10.17
N LEU A 838 37.20 -13.04 8.91
CA LEU A 838 37.13 -14.41 8.37
C LEU A 838 38.01 -15.38 9.16
N ARG A 839 39.23 -14.98 9.54
CA ARG A 839 40.12 -15.83 10.34
C ARG A 839 39.62 -16.08 11.76
N GLU A 840 39.01 -15.07 12.39
CA GLU A 840 38.38 -15.21 13.71
C GLU A 840 37.18 -16.17 13.63
N MET A 841 36.31 -15.99 12.64
CA MET A 841 35.15 -16.85 12.41
C MET A 841 35.55 -18.29 12.07
N GLU A 842 36.59 -18.49 11.26
CA GLU A 842 37.14 -19.82 10.96
C GLU A 842 37.69 -20.50 12.22
N ALA A 843 38.42 -19.77 13.06
CA ALA A 843 38.97 -20.29 14.30
C ALA A 843 37.87 -20.69 15.29
N GLU A 844 36.80 -19.90 15.40
CA GLU A 844 35.61 -20.24 16.20
C GLU A 844 34.90 -21.47 15.63
N LEU A 845 34.67 -21.52 14.33
CA LEU A 845 34.05 -22.68 13.66
C LEU A 845 34.89 -23.93 13.83
N GLN A 846 36.22 -23.86 13.75
CA GLN A 846 37.09 -25.02 13.99
C GLN A 846 37.07 -25.43 15.47
N ALA A 847 37.05 -24.47 16.40
CA ALA A 847 36.96 -24.74 17.84
C ALA A 847 35.62 -25.38 18.23
N ASP A 848 34.52 -24.95 17.63
CA ASP A 848 33.18 -25.48 17.88
C ASP A 848 32.94 -26.79 17.12
N ALA A 849 33.54 -26.97 15.94
CA ALA A 849 33.51 -28.24 15.22
C ALA A 849 34.26 -29.32 16.01
N ALA A 850 35.37 -28.96 16.65
CA ALA A 850 36.10 -29.85 17.57
C ALA A 850 35.29 -30.22 18.82
N LYS A 851 34.29 -29.41 19.21
CA LYS A 851 33.32 -29.71 20.29
C LYS A 851 32.06 -30.43 19.78
N GLY A 852 31.91 -30.60 18.47
CA GLY A 852 30.70 -31.17 17.85
C GLY A 852 29.48 -30.23 17.85
N GLU A 853 29.69 -28.93 18.02
CA GLU A 853 28.64 -27.90 18.16
C GLU A 853 28.35 -27.13 16.85
N VAL A 854 29.07 -27.42 15.77
CA VAL A 854 28.90 -26.69 14.50
C VAL A 854 27.76 -27.26 13.66
N GLY A 855 26.76 -26.41 13.40
CA GLY A 855 25.69 -26.69 12.45
C GLY A 855 26.09 -26.44 10.99
N GLN A 856 25.53 -27.22 10.06
CA GLN A 856 25.73 -27.07 8.61
C GLN A 856 25.49 -25.62 8.12
N LEU A 857 24.56 -24.90 8.74
CA LEU A 857 24.28 -23.49 8.41
C LEU A 857 25.48 -22.57 8.62
N ALA A 858 26.31 -22.81 9.65
CA ALA A 858 27.45 -21.97 9.96
C ALA A 858 28.60 -22.18 8.96
N GLN A 859 28.81 -23.42 8.49
CA GLN A 859 29.75 -23.74 7.40
C GLN A 859 29.29 -23.15 6.06
N VAL A 860 27.99 -23.17 5.77
CA VAL A 860 27.42 -22.55 4.56
C VAL A 860 27.65 -21.03 4.56
N ILE A 861 27.39 -20.36 5.69
CA ILE A 861 27.59 -18.91 5.82
C ILE A 861 29.07 -18.55 5.67
N PHE A 862 29.98 -19.33 6.28
CA PHE A 862 31.42 -19.12 6.14
C PHE A 862 31.90 -19.25 4.70
N GLY A 863 31.53 -20.33 4.02
CA GLY A 863 31.92 -20.54 2.61
C GLY A 863 31.41 -19.42 1.69
N ALA A 864 30.19 -18.94 1.93
CA ALA A 864 29.62 -17.83 1.16
C ALA A 864 30.33 -16.49 1.42
N LEU A 865 30.76 -16.22 2.65
CA LEU A 865 31.47 -14.98 3.02
C LEU A 865 32.94 -14.99 2.62
N ASN A 866 33.60 -16.16 2.66
CA ASN A 866 35.00 -16.31 2.29
C ASN A 866 35.23 -16.00 0.80
N GLU A 867 34.28 -16.41 -0.04
CA GLU A 867 34.34 -16.24 -1.50
C GLU A 867 33.50 -15.04 -2.00
N LEU A 868 33.03 -14.18 -1.09
CA LEU A 868 32.23 -13.00 -1.44
C LEU A 868 33.10 -11.93 -2.09
N GLU A 869 32.78 -11.60 -3.35
CA GLU A 869 33.37 -10.46 -4.05
C GLU A 869 32.28 -9.61 -4.72
N MET A 870 32.29 -8.31 -4.47
CA MET A 870 31.36 -7.37 -5.08
C MET A 870 32.11 -6.30 -5.87
N THR A 871 31.72 -6.10 -7.12
CA THR A 871 32.23 -5.04 -8.01
C THR A 871 31.10 -4.19 -8.56
N ARG A 872 31.38 -2.92 -8.82
CA ARG A 872 30.42 -1.98 -9.41
C ARG A 872 31.07 -1.16 -10.50
N LYS A 873 30.32 -0.95 -11.58
CA LYS A 873 30.66 -0.01 -12.65
C LYS A 873 29.40 0.77 -13.07
N GLY A 874 29.28 1.99 -12.58
CA GLY A 874 28.06 2.80 -12.73
C GLY A 874 26.88 2.17 -11.98
N VAL A 875 25.81 1.84 -12.72
CA VAL A 875 24.59 1.22 -12.15
C VAL A 875 24.60 -0.31 -12.19
N ALA A 876 25.65 -0.93 -12.73
CA ALA A 876 25.79 -2.38 -12.78
C ALA A 876 26.66 -2.88 -11.63
N CYS A 877 26.15 -3.84 -10.87
CA CYS A 877 26.87 -4.57 -9.84
C CYS A 877 27.04 -6.03 -10.22
N THR A 878 28.22 -6.57 -9.97
CA THR A 878 28.51 -8.00 -10.09
C THR A 878 28.90 -8.51 -8.71
N ILE A 879 28.18 -9.51 -8.24
CA ILE A 879 28.37 -10.16 -6.94
C ILE A 879 28.75 -11.61 -7.23
N ARG A 880 29.91 -12.02 -6.76
CA ARG A 880 30.40 -13.39 -6.85
C ARG A 880 30.34 -13.99 -5.46
N ILE A 881 29.67 -15.13 -5.35
CA ILE A 881 29.52 -15.87 -4.09
C ILE A 881 29.62 -17.37 -4.37
N TYR A 882 30.14 -18.12 -3.42
CA TYR A 882 30.15 -19.57 -3.51
C TYR A 882 28.82 -20.13 -3.03
N ASP A 883 28.08 -20.81 -3.92
CA ASP A 883 26.87 -21.54 -3.55
C ASP A 883 27.27 -22.89 -2.96
N VAL A 884 27.32 -22.95 -1.63
CA VAL A 884 27.69 -24.15 -0.88
C VAL A 884 26.71 -25.30 -1.13
N ARG A 885 25.44 -25.03 -1.50
CA ARG A 885 24.47 -26.08 -1.84
C ARG A 885 24.67 -26.62 -3.25
N GLY A 886 25.08 -25.76 -4.18
CA GLY A 886 25.39 -26.14 -5.57
C GLY A 886 26.84 -26.58 -5.79
N SER A 887 27.72 -26.42 -4.80
CA SER A 887 29.17 -26.63 -4.89
C SER A 887 29.80 -25.92 -6.10
N GLN A 888 29.35 -24.71 -6.40
CA GLN A 888 29.79 -23.93 -7.56
C GLN A 888 29.84 -22.43 -7.24
N MET A 889 30.74 -21.72 -7.92
CA MET A 889 30.74 -20.26 -7.90
C MET A 889 29.55 -19.72 -8.70
N VAL A 890 28.78 -18.83 -8.09
CA VAL A 890 27.64 -18.19 -8.71
C VAL A 890 27.96 -16.72 -8.94
N THR A 891 27.77 -16.28 -10.18
CA THR A 891 27.93 -14.87 -10.54
C THR A 891 26.54 -14.25 -10.68
N LEU A 892 26.23 -13.32 -9.76
CA LEU A 892 25.02 -12.53 -9.78
C LEU A 892 25.34 -11.18 -10.40
N THR A 893 24.58 -10.79 -11.41
CA THR A 893 24.55 -9.44 -11.96
C THR A 893 23.29 -8.75 -11.48
N ALA A 894 23.40 -7.52 -11.01
CA ALA A 894 22.27 -6.75 -10.49
C ALA A 894 22.42 -5.28 -10.85
N ARG A 895 21.31 -4.56 -10.85
CA ARG A 895 21.31 -3.11 -10.91
C ARG A 895 21.48 -2.52 -9.52
N CYS A 896 22.53 -1.72 -9.34
CA CYS A 896 22.87 -1.00 -8.12
C CYS A 896 22.47 0.48 -8.22
N ARG A 897 21.64 0.95 -7.30
CA ARG A 897 21.30 2.37 -7.15
C ARG A 897 21.72 2.86 -5.77
N ARG A 898 22.42 4.00 -5.71
CA ARG A 898 22.67 4.72 -4.45
C ARG A 898 21.39 5.43 -4.05
N LEU A 899 20.99 5.27 -2.79
CA LEU A 899 19.82 5.93 -2.20
C LEU A 899 20.21 7.23 -1.48
#